data_AF-A0A7S3AMJ2-F1
#
_entry.id   AF-A0A7S3AMJ2-F1
#
_cell.length_a   1.000
_cell.length_b   1.000
_cell.length_c   1.000
_cell.angle_alpha   90.00
_cell.angle_beta   90.00
_cell.angle_gamma   90.00
#
_symmetry.space_group_name_H-M   'P 1'
#
loop_
_entity.id
_entity.type
_entity.pdbx_description
1 polymer ?
#
loop_
_entity_poly.entity_id
_entity_poly.type
_entity_poly.pdbx_seq_one_letter_code
_entity_poly.pdbx_strand_id
1 'polypeptide(L)'
;GVFTSGSDDDMSRRSRPWGSYRNSRTRRISADRSKVAQRMSGVVMITQNPKAVLALRILLASPLPCFVIYTLSRVDAQPYAGGWTGSATDLATGEYIWFAIAMMTAQLLGVSLFIQQVGKSLDAPIWKRSNILEAVSLLVSGWAGFLTYTTYSIGVAIAYSAFLTLFLWMTAFLITKAIRATKVYQGKAFPTFVFSFVHRTGYFTAFGACLSLFVWSGLMRVPISSSLLAVFSELSLKGITCTDSDALMKVIEASTANTTCHTLPNCGYTTFEHLCQAVQYAPMVEAVGQDLRDVTLFIFIWWAFVSLMLFGTGRARAEDGYSHLFTRHMIVFMGVIGVQFILALYAALRILVSVPQLHKPRPASFFEQTDTMFWELPLACYSNKHQMHHAGPILGQSCTVLRRLLKAFLYCVAAAAFSIDFLAAFASRLLRSADAEQELVQQAIEELKKHELREERWEDDAPFLYFLPAEWVRECSTTMLPRMQSLRDVKILTKFKIPLVDALRGEGIINRILFVSHRWEVPEQPDVEGKQLAAIKAYLHAHLDIEWVWFDFSTMPQGENRTPYEKAEFSLMLTAITDFYLTARVLILLDGSYASRFWTLTEAWCSMQTATPMGLRPATEDEHRYTIECIHNAKFETSGKGLIDLVSTKTPDDMYSILAKPDVNVTNAKDKDAMLPKIKQINEHVVETFHKHASALQTTEQASPSVDVAVEDARPLTVRKSCNNAELDDFKPLGERGDSERPPTARDRPDDALWA
;
A
#
# COMPACT_ATOMS: atom_id res chain seq x y z
N GLY A 1 5.43 25.49 -47.55
CA GLY A 1 5.22 26.72 -48.32
C GLY A 1 3.87 26.66 -48.99
N VAL A 2 3.22 27.82 -49.08
CA VAL A 2 2.01 28.17 -49.85
C VAL A 2 0.66 27.86 -49.18
N PHE A 3 0.22 28.87 -48.43
CA PHE A 3 -1.17 29.30 -48.29
C PHE A 3 -1.72 29.72 -49.67
N THR A 4 -2.98 29.39 -49.97
CA THR A 4 -3.80 30.22 -50.87
C THR A 4 -5.16 30.45 -50.23
N SER A 5 -5.48 31.75 -50.17
CA SER A 5 -6.76 32.35 -49.86
C SER A 5 -7.71 32.29 -51.06
N GLY A 6 -9.00 32.19 -50.80
CA GLY A 6 -10.06 32.42 -51.78
C GLY A 6 -11.36 32.70 -51.06
N SER A 7 -11.69 33.98 -50.95
CA SER A 7 -13.03 34.48 -50.62
C SER A 7 -13.92 34.36 -51.86
N ASP A 8 -15.19 34.01 -51.66
CA ASP A 8 -16.33 34.87 -52.01
C ASP A 8 -17.65 34.10 -51.90
N ASP A 9 -18.67 34.90 -51.61
CA ASP A 9 -20.04 34.58 -51.25
C ASP A 9 -20.80 33.68 -52.21
N ASP A 10 -21.58 32.74 -51.66
CA ASP A 10 -22.91 32.48 -52.23
C ASP A 10 -23.92 32.10 -51.15
N MET A 11 -24.87 33.00 -50.97
CA MET A 11 -25.97 32.96 -50.02
C MET A 11 -27.12 32.17 -50.66
N SER A 12 -27.08 30.83 -50.60
CA SER A 12 -28.23 30.02 -50.98
C SER A 12 -28.68 29.07 -49.86
N ARG A 13 -29.89 29.36 -49.37
CA ARG A 13 -30.68 28.54 -48.44
C ARG A 13 -30.74 27.09 -48.91
N ARG A 14 -30.03 26.19 -48.22
CA ARG A 14 -30.40 24.77 -48.12
C ARG A 14 -30.33 24.34 -46.66
N SER A 15 -31.51 24.23 -46.06
CA SER A 15 -31.77 23.52 -44.81
C SER A 15 -31.18 22.11 -44.88
N ARG A 16 -30.02 21.89 -44.24
CA ARG A 16 -29.49 20.55 -43.99
C ARG A 16 -30.14 20.01 -42.70
N PRO A 17 -30.66 18.77 -42.69
CA PRO A 17 -31.28 18.22 -41.50
C PRO A 17 -30.25 18.01 -40.39
N TRP A 18 -30.68 18.23 -39.14
CA TRP A 18 -29.98 17.99 -37.87
C TRP A 18 -29.49 16.54 -37.63
N GLY A 19 -29.41 15.69 -38.66
CA GLY A 19 -28.94 14.30 -38.59
C GLY A 19 -27.44 14.10 -38.83
N SER A 20 -26.74 15.06 -39.45
CA SER A 20 -25.33 14.86 -39.87
C SER A 20 -24.30 15.12 -38.75
N TYR A 21 -24.62 15.98 -37.77
CA TYR A 21 -23.72 16.30 -36.65
C TYR A 21 -23.60 15.16 -35.62
N ARG A 22 -24.60 14.26 -35.56
CA ARG A 22 -24.57 13.10 -34.65
C ARG A 22 -23.60 12.02 -35.16
N ASN A 23 -23.57 11.81 -36.48
CA ASN A 23 -22.74 10.79 -37.14
C ASN A 23 -21.24 11.13 -37.17
N SER A 24 -20.87 12.42 -37.23
CA SER A 24 -19.47 12.85 -37.14
C SER A 24 -18.92 12.72 -35.71
N ARG A 25 -19.75 12.95 -34.69
CA ARG A 25 -19.39 12.76 -33.28
C ARG A 25 -19.25 11.28 -32.94
N THR A 26 -20.17 10.42 -33.38
CA THR A 26 -20.05 8.96 -33.19
C THR A 26 -18.89 8.35 -33.97
N ARG A 27 -18.58 8.82 -35.20
CA ARG A 27 -17.37 8.40 -35.94
C ARG A 27 -16.07 8.86 -35.28
N ARG A 28 -16.04 10.07 -34.69
CA ARG A 28 -14.88 10.51 -33.88
C ARG A 28 -14.72 9.67 -32.63
N ILE A 29 -15.82 9.38 -31.92
CA ILE A 29 -15.82 8.55 -30.71
C ILE A 29 -15.44 7.10 -31.03
N SER A 30 -15.87 6.54 -32.17
CA SER A 30 -15.50 5.18 -32.58
C SER A 30 -14.04 5.09 -33.03
N ALA A 31 -13.51 6.10 -33.73
CA ALA A 31 -12.10 6.19 -34.09
C ALA A 31 -11.18 6.44 -32.88
N ASP A 32 -11.67 7.14 -31.86
CA ASP A 32 -10.93 7.32 -30.59
C ASP A 32 -10.94 6.02 -29.77
N ARG A 33 -12.08 5.30 -29.74
CA ARG A 33 -12.16 3.97 -29.12
C ARG A 33 -11.28 2.93 -29.81
N SER A 34 -11.18 2.94 -31.14
CA SER A 34 -10.30 2.01 -31.86
C SER A 34 -8.82 2.33 -31.65
N LYS A 35 -8.44 3.62 -31.58
CA LYS A 35 -7.08 4.05 -31.22
C LYS A 35 -6.73 3.72 -29.77
N VAL A 36 -7.68 3.85 -28.84
CA VAL A 36 -7.52 3.44 -27.44
C VAL A 36 -7.41 1.92 -27.34
N ALA A 37 -8.18 1.14 -28.11
CA ALA A 37 -8.09 -0.32 -28.16
C ALA A 37 -6.78 -0.81 -28.79
N GLN A 38 -6.27 -0.15 -29.84
CA GLN A 38 -4.94 -0.43 -30.41
C GLN A 38 -3.81 -0.09 -29.42
N ARG A 39 -3.93 1.02 -28.67
CA ARG A 39 -3.00 1.35 -27.57
C ARG A 39 -3.08 0.34 -26.42
N MET A 40 -4.27 -0.20 -26.12
CA MET A 40 -4.45 -1.28 -25.15
C MET A 40 -3.76 -2.57 -25.62
N SER A 41 -3.88 -2.94 -26.90
CA SER A 41 -3.22 -4.13 -27.47
C SER A 41 -1.68 -4.06 -27.44
N GLY A 42 -1.10 -2.89 -27.81
CA GLY A 42 0.35 -2.69 -27.76
C GLY A 42 0.96 -2.71 -26.35
N VAL A 43 0.17 -2.43 -25.30
CA VAL A 43 0.64 -2.42 -23.90
C VAL A 43 0.34 -3.73 -23.17
N VAL A 44 -0.69 -4.49 -23.57
CA VAL A 44 -0.88 -5.88 -23.14
C VAL A 44 0.39 -6.70 -23.44
N MET A 45 1.05 -6.44 -24.58
CA MET A 45 2.36 -7.01 -24.91
C MET A 45 3.49 -6.62 -23.93
N ILE A 46 3.51 -5.38 -23.42
CA ILE A 46 4.52 -4.95 -22.42
C ILE A 46 4.26 -5.59 -21.06
N THR A 47 2.99 -5.81 -20.69
CA THR A 47 2.61 -6.50 -19.44
C THR A 47 2.82 -8.01 -19.48
N GLN A 48 2.96 -8.61 -20.67
CA GLN A 48 3.09 -10.06 -20.84
C GLN A 48 4.51 -10.60 -20.64
N ASN A 49 5.54 -9.74 -20.58
CA ASN A 49 6.91 -10.19 -20.31
C ASN A 49 7.47 -9.55 -19.01
N PRO A 50 7.00 -10.02 -17.83
CA PRO A 50 7.36 -9.43 -16.55
C PRO A 50 8.87 -9.48 -16.26
N LYS A 51 9.61 -10.41 -16.87
CA LYS A 51 11.07 -10.55 -16.69
C LYS A 51 11.87 -9.46 -17.41
N ALA A 52 11.50 -9.09 -18.65
CA ALA A 52 12.18 -8.04 -19.40
C ALA A 52 11.93 -6.65 -18.81
N VAL A 53 10.70 -6.41 -18.36
CA VAL A 53 10.31 -5.19 -17.66
C VAL A 53 10.99 -5.11 -16.28
N LEU A 54 11.05 -6.21 -15.52
CA LEU A 54 11.79 -6.28 -14.25
C LEU A 54 13.30 -6.05 -14.46
N ALA A 55 13.91 -6.62 -15.49
CA ALA A 55 15.33 -6.43 -15.81
C ALA A 55 15.64 -4.97 -16.18
N LEU A 56 14.82 -4.34 -17.04
CA LEU A 56 14.94 -2.92 -17.38
C LEU A 56 14.73 -2.03 -16.14
N ARG A 57 13.80 -2.41 -15.26
CA ARG A 57 13.54 -1.70 -14.01
C ARG A 57 14.68 -1.84 -13.01
N ILE A 58 15.31 -3.01 -12.88
CA ILE A 58 16.50 -3.19 -12.02
C ILE A 58 17.68 -2.39 -12.56
N LEU A 59 17.88 -2.39 -13.89
CA LEU A 59 18.92 -1.60 -14.58
C LEU A 59 18.73 -0.09 -14.41
N LEU A 60 17.49 0.40 -14.42
CA LEU A 60 17.16 1.82 -14.20
C LEU A 60 17.06 2.19 -12.70
N ALA A 61 16.77 1.21 -11.83
CA ALA A 61 16.54 1.44 -10.41
C ALA A 61 17.78 1.36 -9.53
N SER A 62 18.85 0.76 -10.05
CA SER A 62 20.12 0.75 -9.35
C SER A 62 21.01 1.86 -9.93
N PRO A 63 21.37 2.90 -9.15
CA PRO A 63 22.53 3.71 -9.44
C PRO A 63 23.81 2.89 -9.55
N LEU A 64 23.83 1.61 -9.11
CA LEU A 64 25.00 0.72 -9.15
C LEU A 64 25.48 0.38 -10.59
N PRO A 65 24.68 -0.05 -11.57
CA PRO A 65 25.05 -0.13 -12.98
C PRO A 65 25.51 1.20 -13.58
N CYS A 66 24.82 2.32 -13.29
CA CYS A 66 25.28 3.64 -13.72
C CYS A 66 26.64 3.99 -13.08
N PHE A 67 26.86 3.58 -11.83
CA PHE A 67 28.09 3.73 -11.07
C PHE A 67 29.22 2.85 -11.61
N VAL A 68 28.92 1.62 -12.04
CA VAL A 68 29.88 0.72 -12.70
C VAL A 68 30.25 1.26 -14.07
N ILE A 69 29.29 1.71 -14.88
CA ILE A 69 29.55 2.36 -16.17
C ILE A 69 30.37 3.64 -15.98
N TYR A 70 30.04 4.45 -14.97
CA TYR A 70 30.82 5.63 -14.59
C TYR A 70 32.26 5.26 -14.23
N THR A 71 32.45 4.26 -13.36
CA THR A 71 33.76 3.81 -12.90
C THR A 71 34.58 3.23 -14.06
N LEU A 72 33.95 2.49 -14.98
CA LEU A 72 34.59 1.96 -16.18
C LEU A 72 34.96 3.05 -17.19
N SER A 73 34.10 4.06 -17.38
CA SER A 73 34.36 5.21 -18.25
C SER A 73 35.51 6.12 -17.76
N ARG A 74 35.94 5.92 -16.50
CA ARG A 74 37.01 6.70 -15.85
C ARG A 74 38.40 6.10 -16.03
N VAL A 75 38.52 4.83 -16.39
CA VAL A 75 39.82 4.12 -16.48
C VAL A 75 40.76 4.77 -17.49
N ASP A 76 40.23 5.44 -18.52
CA ASP A 76 41.03 6.03 -19.61
C ASP A 76 41.17 7.57 -19.56
N ALA A 77 40.59 8.27 -18.58
CA ALA A 77 40.30 9.71 -18.71
C ALA A 77 40.96 10.67 -17.70
N GLN A 78 41.84 10.22 -16.79
CA GLN A 78 42.31 11.05 -15.67
C GLN A 78 43.70 11.69 -15.85
N PRO A 79 43.78 13.04 -15.71
CA PRO A 79 44.96 13.77 -15.30
C PRO A 79 45.04 13.95 -13.76
N TYR A 80 44.48 13.04 -12.94
CA TYR A 80 44.59 13.05 -11.47
C TYR A 80 45.18 11.72 -11.00
N ALA A 81 46.31 11.75 -10.31
CA ALA A 81 47.14 10.58 -9.98
C ALA A 81 46.79 9.93 -8.62
N GLY A 82 45.57 10.10 -8.13
CA GLY A 82 45.06 9.29 -7.03
C GLY A 82 44.73 7.89 -7.56
N GLY A 83 45.43 6.85 -7.08
CA GLY A 83 45.34 5.48 -7.59
C GLY A 83 43.94 4.85 -7.56
N TRP A 84 43.86 3.54 -7.82
CA TRP A 84 42.61 2.73 -7.89
C TRP A 84 41.64 2.89 -6.70
N THR A 85 42.06 3.53 -5.61
CA THR A 85 41.30 3.86 -4.39
C THR A 85 40.65 5.24 -4.37
N GLY A 86 40.87 6.09 -5.38
CA GLY A 86 40.18 7.38 -5.52
C GLY A 86 38.70 7.15 -5.80
N SER A 87 37.91 7.01 -4.75
CA SER A 87 36.51 6.63 -4.85
C SER A 87 35.77 7.63 -5.74
N ALA A 88 34.99 7.12 -6.70
CA ALA A 88 34.04 7.87 -7.51
C ALA A 88 33.15 8.84 -6.69
N THR A 89 33.02 8.57 -5.39
CA THR A 89 32.27 9.29 -4.37
C THR A 89 32.98 10.55 -3.86
N ASP A 90 34.27 10.73 -4.15
CA ASP A 90 35.01 11.92 -3.72
C ASP A 90 34.84 13.10 -4.68
N LEU A 91 34.22 12.91 -5.85
CA LEU A 91 34.03 13.96 -6.87
C LEU A 91 32.68 14.65 -6.76
N ALA A 92 32.67 15.96 -6.93
CA ALA A 92 31.44 16.75 -6.95
C ALA A 92 30.46 16.29 -8.04
N THR A 93 30.98 15.83 -9.19
CA THR A 93 30.19 15.28 -10.29
C THR A 93 29.37 14.05 -9.86
N GLY A 94 29.93 13.21 -8.99
CA GLY A 94 29.24 12.03 -8.48
C GLY A 94 28.04 12.38 -7.61
N GLU A 95 28.17 13.40 -6.76
CA GLU A 95 27.11 13.87 -5.86
C GLU A 95 25.88 14.35 -6.66
N TYR A 96 26.11 15.13 -7.71
CA TYR A 96 25.04 15.72 -8.54
C TYR A 96 24.31 14.67 -9.37
N ILE A 97 25.04 13.70 -9.91
CA ILE A 97 24.46 12.59 -10.69
C ILE A 97 23.66 11.67 -9.79
N TRP A 98 24.19 11.33 -8.61
CA TRP A 98 23.46 10.51 -7.64
C TRP A 98 22.13 11.15 -7.25
N PHE A 99 22.13 12.44 -6.92
CA PHE A 99 20.91 13.17 -6.60
C PHE A 99 19.89 13.13 -7.74
N ALA A 100 20.36 13.35 -8.98
CA ALA A 100 19.50 13.32 -10.15
C ALA A 100 18.88 11.93 -10.36
N ILE A 101 19.68 10.87 -10.31
CA ILE A 101 19.21 9.49 -10.45
C ILE A 101 18.19 9.16 -9.34
N ALA A 102 18.47 9.49 -8.08
CA ALA A 102 17.58 9.20 -6.96
C ALA A 102 16.18 9.79 -7.15
N MET A 103 16.10 11.06 -7.57
CA MET A 103 14.82 11.75 -7.82
C MET A 103 14.04 11.12 -8.97
N MET A 104 14.71 10.68 -10.02
CA MET A 104 14.09 10.11 -11.21
C MET A 104 13.62 8.68 -10.98
N THR A 105 14.40 7.88 -10.28
CA THR A 105 14.04 6.50 -9.95
C THR A 105 12.85 6.44 -8.99
N ALA A 106 12.74 7.37 -8.04
CA ALA A 106 11.56 7.49 -7.17
C ALA A 106 10.25 7.67 -7.96
N GLN A 107 10.28 8.45 -9.06
CA GLN A 107 9.12 8.64 -9.94
C GLN A 107 8.73 7.35 -10.66
N LEU A 108 9.74 6.62 -11.17
CA LEU A 108 9.55 5.37 -11.88
C LEU A 108 8.96 4.29 -10.97
N LEU A 109 9.36 4.23 -9.70
CA LEU A 109 8.76 3.32 -8.72
C LEU A 109 7.27 3.61 -8.52
N GLY A 110 6.90 4.89 -8.35
CA GLY A 110 5.49 5.28 -8.23
C GLY A 110 4.66 4.82 -9.42
N VAL A 111 5.15 5.06 -10.64
CA VAL A 111 4.50 4.64 -11.89
C VAL A 111 4.40 3.11 -12.00
N SER A 112 5.46 2.38 -11.63
CA SER A 112 5.50 0.91 -11.61
C SER A 112 4.39 0.33 -10.75
N LEU A 113 4.15 0.89 -9.56
CA LEU A 113 3.10 0.44 -8.65
C LEU A 113 1.69 0.66 -9.21
N PHE A 114 1.43 1.79 -9.88
CA PHE A 114 0.14 2.07 -10.52
C PHE A 114 -0.16 1.15 -11.71
N ILE A 115 0.83 0.93 -12.59
CA ILE A 115 0.69 0.04 -13.76
C ILE A 115 0.29 -1.37 -13.31
N GLN A 116 0.88 -1.86 -12.22
CA GLN A 116 0.62 -3.21 -11.75
C GLN A 116 -0.77 -3.43 -11.16
N GLN A 117 -1.50 -2.36 -10.86
CA GLN A 117 -2.87 -2.45 -10.34
C GLN A 117 -3.92 -2.43 -11.44
N VAL A 118 -3.52 -2.19 -12.70
CA VAL A 118 -4.41 -2.22 -13.86
C VAL A 118 -4.94 -3.64 -14.06
N GLY A 119 -6.27 -3.77 -14.15
CA GLY A 119 -6.95 -5.05 -14.40
C GLY A 119 -7.04 -5.99 -13.18
N LYS A 120 -6.54 -5.61 -12.00
CA LYS A 120 -6.63 -6.43 -10.78
C LYS A 120 -7.84 -6.07 -9.92
N SER A 121 -8.32 -6.99 -9.10
CA SER A 121 -9.35 -6.73 -8.06
C SER A 121 -8.88 -5.71 -7.03
N LEU A 122 -9.81 -5.05 -6.33
CA LEU A 122 -9.51 -4.02 -5.34
C LEU A 122 -8.57 -4.52 -4.23
N ASP A 123 -8.69 -5.79 -3.88
CA ASP A 123 -7.95 -6.45 -2.79
C ASP A 123 -6.58 -6.99 -3.20
N ALA A 124 -6.21 -6.87 -4.47
CA ALA A 124 -4.95 -7.39 -4.95
C ALA A 124 -3.76 -6.75 -4.21
N PRO A 125 -2.78 -7.55 -3.74
CA PRO A 125 -1.64 -7.03 -3.00
C PRO A 125 -0.85 -6.04 -3.86
N ILE A 126 -0.60 -4.85 -3.30
CA ILE A 126 0.15 -3.76 -3.94
C ILE A 126 1.65 -4.07 -3.93
N TRP A 127 2.15 -4.60 -2.81
CA TRP A 127 3.54 -4.97 -2.64
C TRP A 127 3.75 -6.44 -3.00
N LYS A 128 4.12 -6.71 -4.24
CA LYS A 128 4.61 -8.03 -4.68
C LYS A 128 6.11 -8.14 -4.47
N ARG A 129 6.66 -9.37 -4.42
CA ARG A 129 8.12 -9.64 -4.26
C ARG A 129 8.99 -8.79 -5.21
N SER A 130 8.57 -8.60 -6.46
CA SER A 130 9.26 -7.75 -7.44
C SER A 130 9.35 -6.28 -7.01
N ASN A 131 8.28 -5.74 -6.43
CA ASN A 131 8.18 -4.31 -6.07
C ASN A 131 8.87 -4.03 -4.75
N ILE A 132 8.81 -5.01 -3.85
CA ILE A 132 9.59 -5.00 -2.62
C ILE A 132 11.07 -4.98 -3.00
N LEU A 133 11.49 -5.79 -3.98
CA LEU A 133 12.87 -5.78 -4.47
C LEU A 133 13.25 -4.47 -5.18
N GLU A 134 12.37 -3.89 -6.00
CA GLU A 134 12.56 -2.56 -6.62
C GLU A 134 12.72 -1.47 -5.53
N ALA A 135 11.83 -1.45 -4.54
CA ALA A 135 11.87 -0.49 -3.44
C ALA A 135 13.13 -0.67 -2.59
N VAL A 136 13.45 -1.90 -2.17
CA VAL A 136 14.67 -2.23 -1.40
C VAL A 136 15.93 -1.86 -2.19
N SER A 137 15.97 -2.07 -3.51
CA SER A 137 17.11 -1.68 -4.35
C SER A 137 17.31 -0.16 -4.36
N LEU A 138 16.21 0.61 -4.45
CA LEU A 138 16.20 2.05 -4.26
C LEU A 138 16.70 2.47 -2.87
N LEU A 139 16.35 1.71 -1.82
CA LEU A 139 16.81 1.97 -0.45
C LEU A 139 18.31 1.76 -0.33
N VAL A 140 18.79 0.57 -0.68
CA VAL A 140 20.22 0.21 -0.61
C VAL A 140 21.06 1.20 -1.41
N SER A 141 20.54 1.68 -2.53
CA SER A 141 21.16 2.70 -3.37
C SER A 141 21.21 4.10 -2.74
N GLY A 142 20.13 4.54 -2.09
CA GLY A 142 20.10 5.79 -1.34
C GLY A 142 21.03 5.76 -0.13
N TRP A 143 21.06 4.61 0.54
CA TRP A 143 21.95 4.30 1.65
C TRP A 143 23.42 4.27 1.27
N ALA A 144 23.77 3.59 0.18
CA ALA A 144 25.12 3.55 -0.35
C ALA A 144 25.61 4.95 -0.74
N GLY A 145 24.74 5.79 -1.31
CA GLY A 145 25.05 7.19 -1.56
C GLY A 145 25.32 7.97 -0.25
N PHE A 146 24.40 7.94 0.71
CA PHE A 146 24.58 8.68 1.96
C PHE A 146 25.87 8.29 2.70
N LEU A 147 26.11 6.98 2.89
CA LEU A 147 27.29 6.46 3.59
C LEU A 147 28.60 6.80 2.90
N THR A 148 28.60 7.01 1.58
CA THR A 148 29.81 7.34 0.83
C THR A 148 30.13 8.84 0.81
N TYR A 149 29.14 9.73 1.02
CA TYR A 149 29.35 11.18 1.05
C TYR A 149 29.43 11.77 2.46
N THR A 150 28.93 11.09 3.49
CA THR A 150 29.11 11.53 4.89
C THR A 150 30.34 10.86 5.51
N THR A 151 31.46 11.56 5.54
CA THR A 151 32.70 11.16 6.25
C THR A 151 32.63 11.31 7.77
N TYR A 152 31.45 11.61 8.34
CA TYR A 152 31.29 11.94 9.77
C TYR A 152 30.47 10.91 10.55
N SER A 153 31.04 10.48 11.68
CA SER A 153 30.45 9.79 12.85
C SER A 153 29.39 8.71 12.57
N ILE A 154 29.70 7.48 12.97
CA ILE A 154 28.79 6.31 12.99
C ILE A 154 27.42 6.66 13.63
N GLY A 155 27.38 7.56 14.61
CA GLY A 155 26.14 8.00 15.25
C GLY A 155 25.19 8.77 14.32
N VAL A 156 25.71 9.58 13.41
CA VAL A 156 24.90 10.32 12.42
C VAL A 156 24.34 9.35 11.36
N ALA A 157 25.14 8.35 10.98
CA ALA A 157 24.69 7.29 10.08
C ALA A 157 23.55 6.44 10.66
N ILE A 158 23.61 6.12 11.97
CA ILE A 158 22.54 5.38 12.67
C ILE A 158 21.28 6.25 12.89
N ALA A 159 21.42 7.54 13.20
CA ALA A 159 20.25 8.40 13.35
C ALA A 159 19.53 8.61 12.01
N TYR A 160 20.29 8.83 10.94
CA TYR A 160 19.75 9.00 9.59
C TYR A 160 19.10 7.71 9.08
N SER A 161 19.67 6.55 9.41
CA SER A 161 19.10 5.25 9.03
C SER A 161 17.73 4.98 9.61
N ALA A 162 17.57 5.25 10.91
CA ALA A 162 16.31 5.09 11.62
C ALA A 162 15.25 6.05 11.04
N PHE A 163 15.63 7.31 10.81
CA PHE A 163 14.76 8.30 10.21
C PHE A 163 14.32 7.92 8.79
N LEU A 164 15.27 7.50 7.95
CA LEU A 164 15.00 7.09 6.57
C LEU A 164 14.06 5.87 6.55
N THR A 165 14.29 4.88 7.42
CA THR A 165 13.44 3.68 7.51
C THR A 165 12.00 4.03 7.92
N LEU A 166 11.83 4.90 8.92
CA LEU A 166 10.50 5.39 9.34
C LEU A 166 9.82 6.20 8.23
N PHE A 167 10.57 7.09 7.57
CA PHE A 167 10.08 7.90 6.45
C PHE A 167 9.63 7.02 5.28
N LEU A 168 10.35 5.94 5.01
CA LEU A 168 10.04 4.97 3.96
C LEU A 168 8.83 4.12 4.29
N TRP A 169 8.70 3.66 5.54
CA TRP A 169 7.50 2.95 5.98
C TRP A 169 6.26 3.84 5.86
N MET A 170 6.38 5.09 6.30
CA MET A 170 5.31 6.08 6.18
C MET A 170 4.97 6.38 4.71
N THR A 171 5.96 6.58 3.85
CA THR A 171 5.71 6.82 2.41
C THR A 171 5.12 5.60 1.72
N ALA A 172 5.58 4.38 2.03
CA ALA A 172 5.00 3.14 1.52
C ALA A 172 3.54 2.97 1.97
N PHE A 173 3.23 3.26 3.24
CA PHE A 173 1.87 3.28 3.77
C PHE A 173 0.98 4.29 3.03
N LEU A 174 1.46 5.53 2.86
CA LEU A 174 0.75 6.59 2.15
C LEU A 174 0.52 6.24 0.67
N ILE A 175 1.51 5.70 -0.03
CA ILE A 175 1.39 5.24 -1.42
C ILE A 175 0.36 4.12 -1.53
N THR A 176 0.36 3.16 -0.61
CA THR A 176 -0.59 2.05 -0.59
C THR A 176 -2.03 2.57 -0.45
N LYS A 177 -2.24 3.49 0.51
CA LYS A 177 -3.55 4.13 0.73
C LYS A 177 -3.97 4.96 -0.49
N ALA A 178 -3.05 5.72 -1.08
CA ALA A 178 -3.32 6.53 -2.27
C ALA A 178 -3.73 5.68 -3.47
N ILE A 179 -3.05 4.56 -3.73
CA ILE A 179 -3.36 3.64 -4.83
C ILE A 179 -4.74 3.01 -4.62
N ARG A 180 -5.05 2.50 -3.42
CA ARG A 180 -6.36 1.90 -3.12
C ARG A 180 -7.47 2.93 -3.28
N ALA A 181 -7.32 4.12 -2.71
CA ALA A 181 -8.30 5.20 -2.83
C ALA A 181 -8.54 5.59 -4.31
N THR A 182 -7.47 5.66 -5.10
CA THR A 182 -7.56 5.96 -6.54
C THR A 182 -8.34 4.88 -7.28
N LYS A 183 -8.12 3.61 -6.95
CA LYS A 183 -8.79 2.48 -7.60
C LYS A 183 -10.28 2.44 -7.29
N VAL A 184 -10.66 2.68 -6.03
CA VAL A 184 -12.07 2.84 -5.62
C VAL A 184 -12.73 3.98 -6.39
N TYR A 185 -12.07 5.15 -6.42
CA TYR A 185 -12.64 6.36 -7.00
C TYR A 185 -12.79 6.28 -8.53
N GLN A 186 -11.76 5.79 -9.21
CA GLN A 186 -11.72 5.73 -10.67
C GLN A 186 -12.60 4.59 -11.23
N GLY A 187 -12.79 3.52 -10.45
CA GLY A 187 -13.55 2.34 -10.87
C GLY A 187 -13.13 1.85 -12.25
N LYS A 188 -14.06 1.89 -13.21
CA LYS A 188 -13.83 1.45 -14.61
C LYS A 188 -12.87 2.35 -15.40
N ALA A 189 -12.65 3.60 -15.00
CA ALA A 189 -11.75 4.54 -15.68
C ALA A 189 -10.29 4.44 -15.20
N PHE A 190 -10.00 3.59 -14.21
CA PHE A 190 -8.67 3.42 -13.63
C PHE A 190 -7.56 3.13 -14.67
N PRO A 191 -7.77 2.26 -15.69
CA PRO A 191 -6.74 2.03 -16.70
C PRO A 191 -6.41 3.32 -17.49
N THR A 192 -7.43 4.04 -17.96
CA THR A 192 -7.26 5.30 -18.71
C THR A 192 -6.54 6.36 -17.88
N PHE A 193 -6.85 6.42 -16.59
CA PHE A 193 -6.15 7.27 -15.63
C PHE A 193 -4.66 6.93 -15.56
N VAL A 194 -4.32 5.65 -15.34
CA VAL A 194 -2.92 5.20 -15.26
C VAL A 194 -2.17 5.51 -16.56
N PHE A 195 -2.81 5.38 -17.72
CA PHE A 195 -2.17 5.74 -19.00
C PHE A 195 -1.88 7.25 -19.13
N SER A 196 -2.82 8.11 -18.76
CA SER A 196 -2.57 9.56 -18.75
C SER A 196 -1.48 9.92 -17.73
N PHE A 197 -1.40 9.17 -16.64
CA PHE A 197 -0.37 9.34 -15.62
C PHE A 197 1.01 8.99 -16.20
N VAL A 198 1.19 7.76 -16.70
CA VAL A 198 2.42 7.26 -17.33
C VAL A 198 2.93 8.18 -18.43
N HIS A 199 2.04 8.63 -19.31
CA HIS A 199 2.40 9.49 -20.44
C HIS A 199 2.98 10.83 -19.95
N ARG A 200 2.33 11.49 -18.98
CA ARG A 200 2.78 12.80 -18.48
C ARG A 200 4.07 12.70 -17.69
N THR A 201 4.20 11.67 -16.86
CA THR A 201 5.41 11.46 -16.05
C THR A 201 6.60 11.06 -16.93
N GLY A 202 6.36 10.23 -17.95
CA GLY A 202 7.41 9.74 -18.86
C GLY A 202 8.18 10.84 -19.58
N TYR A 203 7.52 11.92 -20.05
CA TYR A 203 8.22 13.02 -20.72
C TYR A 203 9.18 13.77 -19.80
N PHE A 204 8.76 14.09 -18.58
CA PHE A 204 9.59 14.84 -17.64
C PHE A 204 10.77 13.99 -17.14
N THR A 205 10.54 12.70 -16.88
CA THR A 205 11.61 11.76 -16.53
C THR A 205 12.58 11.56 -17.70
N ALA A 206 12.11 11.43 -18.94
CA ALA A 206 13.01 11.34 -20.09
C ALA A 206 13.85 12.62 -20.27
N PHE A 207 13.23 13.79 -20.15
CA PHE A 207 13.92 15.08 -20.23
C PHE A 207 15.01 15.22 -19.16
N GLY A 208 14.69 14.92 -17.90
CA GLY A 208 15.67 14.97 -16.82
C GLY A 208 16.83 13.98 -17.02
N ALA A 209 16.59 12.83 -17.66
CA ALA A 209 17.62 11.82 -17.92
C ALA A 209 18.59 12.34 -18.98
N CYS A 210 18.06 12.84 -20.09
CA CYS A 210 18.85 13.45 -21.15
C CYS A 210 19.65 14.64 -20.64
N LEU A 211 19.04 15.51 -19.82
CA LEU A 211 19.73 16.66 -19.24
C LEU A 211 20.85 16.23 -18.28
N SER A 212 20.61 15.21 -17.44
CA SER A 212 21.61 14.67 -16.53
C SER A 212 22.80 14.06 -17.28
N LEU A 213 22.54 13.30 -18.34
CA LEU A 213 23.58 12.74 -19.22
C LEU A 213 24.38 13.85 -19.93
N PHE A 214 23.70 14.90 -20.39
CA PHE A 214 24.34 16.05 -21.02
C PHE A 214 25.25 16.80 -20.02
N VAL A 215 24.75 17.12 -18.83
CA VAL A 215 25.56 17.73 -17.76
C VAL A 215 26.75 16.86 -17.40
N TRP A 216 26.53 15.55 -17.26
CA TRP A 216 27.58 14.59 -16.94
C TRP A 216 28.71 14.62 -17.98
N SER A 217 28.38 14.68 -19.27
CA SER A 217 29.39 14.76 -20.34
C SER A 217 30.34 15.97 -20.20
N GLY A 218 29.84 17.11 -19.73
CA GLY A 218 30.65 18.31 -19.47
C GLY A 218 31.44 18.24 -18.17
N LEU A 219 30.79 17.82 -17.07
CA LEU A 219 31.42 17.76 -15.75
C LEU A 219 32.55 16.72 -15.65
N MET A 220 32.59 15.73 -16.54
CA MET A 220 33.68 14.75 -16.59
C MET A 220 34.98 15.32 -17.16
N ARG A 221 34.93 16.43 -17.90
CA ARG A 221 36.11 17.03 -18.55
C ARG A 221 36.98 17.83 -17.59
N VAL A 222 36.40 18.34 -16.50
CA VAL A 222 37.11 19.06 -15.44
C VAL A 222 36.80 18.37 -14.10
N PRO A 223 37.54 17.30 -13.75
CA PRO A 223 37.29 16.57 -12.51
C PRO A 223 37.78 17.38 -11.30
N ILE A 224 36.86 17.66 -10.37
CA ILE A 224 37.15 18.36 -9.12
C ILE A 224 36.58 17.55 -7.95
N SER A 225 37.39 17.37 -6.90
CA SER A 225 36.92 16.75 -5.66
C SER A 225 35.86 17.60 -4.99
N SER A 226 34.85 16.97 -4.40
CA SER A 226 33.75 17.63 -3.66
C SER A 226 34.25 18.52 -2.52
N SER A 227 35.30 18.10 -1.82
CA SER A 227 35.93 18.87 -0.72
C SER A 227 36.70 20.10 -1.22
N LEU A 228 37.25 20.03 -2.44
CA LEU A 228 38.04 21.10 -3.05
C LEU A 228 37.19 22.08 -3.87
N LEU A 229 36.01 21.67 -4.34
CA LEU A 229 35.18 22.46 -5.25
C LEU A 229 34.84 23.85 -4.69
N ALA A 230 34.41 23.93 -3.43
CA ALA A 230 34.05 25.20 -2.81
C ALA A 230 35.27 26.12 -2.63
N VAL A 231 36.43 25.55 -2.29
CA VAL A 231 37.67 26.30 -2.09
C VAL A 231 38.20 26.81 -3.43
N PHE A 232 38.25 25.97 -4.46
CA PHE A 232 38.69 26.35 -5.80
C PHE A 232 37.76 27.40 -6.43
N SER A 233 36.45 27.28 -6.21
CA SER A 233 35.47 28.29 -6.61
C SER A 233 35.76 29.64 -5.95
N GLU A 234 36.02 29.67 -4.63
CA GLU A 234 36.40 30.90 -3.93
C GLU A 234 37.73 31.49 -4.44
N LEU A 235 38.71 30.65 -4.75
CA LEU A 235 40.03 31.07 -5.25
C LEU A 235 39.94 31.69 -6.65
N SER A 236 39.21 31.06 -7.58
CA SER A 236 38.98 31.62 -8.92
C SER A 236 38.21 32.95 -8.85
N LEU A 237 37.19 33.05 -8.01
CA LEU A 237 36.41 34.29 -7.83
C LEU A 237 37.20 35.43 -7.15
N LYS A 238 38.30 35.12 -6.47
CA LYS A 238 39.25 36.12 -5.93
C LYS A 238 40.21 36.67 -6.99
N GLY A 239 40.10 36.24 -8.26
CA GLY A 239 40.90 36.75 -9.37
C GLY A 239 42.34 36.24 -9.36
N ILE A 240 42.59 35.06 -8.81
CA ILE A 240 43.92 34.45 -8.82
C ILE A 240 44.25 34.01 -10.25
N THR A 241 45.39 34.46 -10.78
CA THR A 241 45.87 34.13 -12.13
C THR A 241 46.70 32.85 -12.14
N CYS A 242 46.83 32.23 -13.31
CA CYS A 242 47.67 31.03 -13.49
C CYS A 242 49.09 31.35 -13.99
N THR A 243 49.57 32.58 -13.78
CA THR A 243 50.84 33.09 -14.32
C THR A 243 52.05 32.61 -13.52
N ASP A 244 51.89 32.34 -12.23
CA ASP A 244 52.97 31.90 -11.33
C ASP A 244 52.52 30.67 -10.53
N SER A 245 53.19 29.54 -10.77
CA SER A 245 52.92 28.26 -10.11
C SER A 245 53.17 28.33 -8.61
N ASP A 246 54.20 29.05 -8.18
CA ASP A 246 54.56 29.13 -6.76
C ASP A 246 53.59 30.04 -6.00
N ALA A 247 53.10 31.10 -6.65
CA ALA A 247 52.08 31.97 -6.09
C ALA A 247 50.73 31.25 -5.90
N LEU A 248 50.29 30.48 -6.91
CA LEU A 248 49.04 29.71 -6.82
C LEU A 248 49.12 28.66 -5.70
N MET A 249 50.23 27.91 -5.63
CA MET A 249 50.42 26.89 -4.60
C MET A 249 50.46 27.48 -3.18
N LYS A 250 51.13 28.62 -2.97
CA LYS A 250 51.13 29.32 -1.67
C LYS A 250 49.74 29.73 -1.21
N VAL A 251 48.88 30.18 -2.13
CA VAL A 251 47.50 30.56 -1.78
C VAL A 251 46.64 29.32 -1.48
N ILE A 252 46.87 28.22 -2.19
CA ILE A 252 46.21 26.94 -1.90
C ILE A 252 46.63 26.42 -0.51
N GLU A 253 47.91 26.47 -0.16
CA GLU A 253 48.45 26.09 1.15
C GLU A 253 47.95 26.98 2.29
N ALA A 254 47.70 28.26 2.01
CA ALA A 254 47.09 29.20 2.97
C ALA A 254 45.57 29.01 3.14
N SER A 255 44.93 28.21 2.28
CA SER A 255 43.49 27.96 2.30
C SER A 255 43.11 26.70 3.07
N THR A 256 41.81 26.45 3.24
CA THR A 256 41.31 25.20 3.84
C THR A 256 41.59 23.96 2.98
N ALA A 257 42.06 24.11 1.74
CA ALA A 257 42.52 23.01 0.89
C ALA A 257 43.89 22.44 1.33
N ASN A 258 44.59 23.09 2.27
CA ASN A 258 45.89 22.63 2.77
C ASN A 258 45.86 21.17 3.25
N THR A 259 44.82 20.76 3.97
CA THR A 259 44.69 19.39 4.51
C THR A 259 44.62 18.30 3.42
N THR A 260 44.22 18.65 2.21
CA THR A 260 44.04 17.73 1.07
C THR A 260 45.13 17.87 0.02
N CYS A 261 45.68 19.08 -0.17
CA CYS A 261 46.70 19.36 -1.17
C CYS A 261 48.16 19.24 -0.69
N HIS A 262 48.44 19.36 0.62
CA HIS A 262 49.81 19.54 1.15
C HIS A 262 50.77 18.36 0.91
N THR A 263 50.26 17.17 0.65
CA THR A 263 51.08 15.94 0.51
C THR A 263 51.20 15.44 -0.94
N LEU A 264 50.56 16.12 -1.91
CA LEU A 264 50.46 15.67 -3.29
C LEU A 264 51.01 16.72 -4.27
N PRO A 265 51.88 16.35 -5.24
CA PRO A 265 52.33 17.28 -6.27
C PRO A 265 51.12 17.81 -7.06
N ASN A 266 51.09 19.12 -7.32
CA ASN A 266 49.97 19.83 -7.96
C ASN A 266 48.58 19.49 -7.37
N CYS A 267 48.48 19.28 -6.05
CA CYS A 267 47.24 18.86 -5.37
C CYS A 267 46.61 17.59 -6.00
N GLY A 268 47.44 16.66 -6.49
CA GLY A 268 46.99 15.38 -7.08
C GLY A 268 46.76 15.41 -8.60
N TYR A 269 46.87 16.57 -9.25
CA TYR A 269 46.77 16.71 -10.71
C TYR A 269 48.11 16.36 -11.41
N THR A 270 48.07 15.81 -12.62
CA THR A 270 49.24 15.34 -13.37
C THR A 270 50.11 16.48 -13.88
N THR A 271 49.52 17.65 -14.15
CA THR A 271 50.24 18.86 -14.57
C THR A 271 49.69 20.09 -13.87
N PHE A 272 50.52 21.14 -13.78
CA PHE A 272 50.10 22.46 -13.30
C PHE A 272 48.97 23.05 -14.15
N GLU A 273 48.98 22.81 -15.46
CA GLU A 273 47.93 23.27 -16.37
C GLU A 273 46.56 22.67 -16.02
N HIS A 274 46.52 21.38 -15.66
CA HIS A 274 45.28 20.73 -15.21
C HIS A 274 44.80 21.24 -13.85
N LEU A 275 45.72 21.56 -12.92
CA LEU A 275 45.37 22.20 -11.65
C LEU A 275 44.79 23.60 -11.88
N CYS A 276 45.44 24.42 -12.71
CA CYS A 276 44.94 25.75 -13.07
C CYS A 276 43.54 25.66 -13.70
N GLN A 277 43.33 24.76 -14.68
CA GLN A 277 42.02 24.55 -15.30
C GLN A 277 40.97 24.14 -14.25
N ALA A 278 41.32 23.26 -13.32
CA ALA A 278 40.40 22.85 -12.25
C ALA A 278 40.01 24.02 -11.33
N VAL A 279 40.97 24.87 -10.94
CA VAL A 279 40.71 26.07 -10.12
C VAL A 279 39.82 27.04 -10.89
N GLN A 280 40.19 27.37 -12.13
CA GLN A 280 39.49 28.36 -12.93
C GLN A 280 38.06 27.93 -13.30
N TYR A 281 37.86 26.68 -13.73
CA TYR A 281 36.52 26.19 -14.09
C TYR A 281 35.66 25.77 -12.88
N ALA A 282 36.17 25.82 -11.65
CA ALA A 282 35.42 25.44 -10.44
C ALA A 282 34.08 26.18 -10.26
N PRO A 283 33.99 27.52 -10.44
CA PRO A 283 32.70 28.22 -10.35
C PRO A 283 31.68 27.75 -11.40
N MET A 284 32.15 27.37 -12.59
CA MET A 284 31.29 26.85 -13.67
C MET A 284 30.80 25.43 -13.36
N VAL A 285 31.68 24.56 -12.87
CA VAL A 285 31.35 23.20 -12.39
C VAL A 285 30.33 23.26 -11.26
N GLU A 286 30.55 24.14 -10.28
CA GLU A 286 29.62 24.34 -9.16
C GLU A 286 28.25 24.81 -9.67
N ALA A 287 28.22 25.76 -10.61
CA ALA A 287 26.99 26.32 -11.14
C ALA A 287 26.17 25.32 -11.95
N VAL A 288 26.83 24.58 -12.86
CA VAL A 288 26.17 23.53 -13.66
C VAL A 288 25.60 22.44 -12.76
N GLY A 289 26.33 22.06 -11.72
CA GLY A 289 25.85 21.10 -10.73
C GLY A 289 24.65 21.58 -9.92
N GLN A 290 24.65 22.84 -9.50
CA GLN A 290 23.51 23.45 -8.80
C GLN A 290 22.29 23.61 -9.71
N ASP A 291 22.48 24.04 -10.95
CA ASP A 291 21.40 24.18 -11.92
C ASP A 291 20.79 22.81 -12.27
N LEU A 292 21.59 21.74 -12.35
CA LEU A 292 21.08 20.38 -12.52
C LEU A 292 20.20 19.95 -11.34
N ARG A 293 20.65 20.20 -10.11
CA ARG A 293 19.86 19.91 -8.91
C ARG A 293 18.55 20.68 -8.90
N ASP A 294 18.58 21.96 -9.27
CA ASP A 294 17.41 22.82 -9.35
C ASP A 294 16.36 22.28 -10.33
N VAL A 295 16.78 21.91 -11.55
CA VAL A 295 15.87 21.38 -12.58
C VAL A 295 15.29 20.03 -12.15
N THR A 296 16.12 19.12 -11.65
CA THR A 296 15.67 17.79 -11.27
C THR A 296 14.75 17.80 -10.04
N LEU A 297 15.03 18.68 -9.07
CA LEU A 297 14.15 18.90 -7.92
C LEU A 297 12.80 19.46 -8.36
N PHE A 298 12.77 20.45 -9.27
CA PHE A 298 11.52 20.96 -9.83
C PHE A 298 10.73 19.87 -10.53
N ILE A 299 11.36 19.05 -11.37
CA ILE A 299 10.72 17.92 -12.06
C ILE A 299 10.10 16.94 -11.05
N PHE A 300 10.79 16.63 -9.96
CA PHE A 300 10.29 15.76 -8.90
C PHE A 300 9.08 16.35 -8.16
N ILE A 301 9.18 17.61 -7.75
CA ILE A 301 8.12 18.30 -7.03
C ILE A 301 6.89 18.48 -7.93
N TRP A 302 7.10 18.86 -9.19
CA TRP A 302 6.04 18.94 -10.20
C TRP A 302 5.37 17.58 -10.42
N TRP A 303 6.15 16.50 -10.52
CA TRP A 303 5.62 15.14 -10.58
C TRP A 303 4.73 14.84 -9.38
N ALA A 304 5.19 15.08 -8.15
CA ALA A 304 4.42 14.82 -6.94
C ALA A 304 3.11 15.62 -6.94
N PHE A 305 3.15 16.90 -7.31
CA PHE A 305 1.96 17.74 -7.37
C PHE A 305 0.98 17.36 -8.48
N VAL A 306 1.45 17.08 -9.70
CA VAL A 306 0.58 16.61 -10.80
C VAL A 306 -0.06 15.28 -10.43
N SER A 307 0.68 14.39 -9.78
CA SER A 307 0.15 13.14 -9.24
C SER A 307 -0.98 13.44 -8.24
N LEU A 308 -0.72 14.28 -7.24
CA LEU A 308 -1.71 14.65 -6.23
C LEU A 308 -2.93 15.36 -6.82
N MET A 309 -2.76 16.30 -7.76
CA MET A 309 -3.90 16.95 -8.43
C MET A 309 -4.74 15.96 -9.22
N LEU A 310 -4.11 15.02 -9.94
CA LEU A 310 -4.81 13.94 -10.63
C LEU A 310 -5.60 13.07 -9.65
N PHE A 311 -5.10 12.84 -8.43
CA PHE A 311 -5.77 12.07 -7.39
C PHE A 311 -6.91 12.82 -6.70
N GLY A 312 -6.72 14.09 -6.30
CA GLY A 312 -7.70 14.79 -5.47
C GLY A 312 -8.60 15.80 -6.17
N THR A 313 -8.44 16.05 -7.48
CA THR A 313 -9.37 16.93 -8.22
C THR A 313 -10.42 16.21 -9.05
N GLY A 314 -10.51 14.89 -8.95
CA GLY A 314 -11.61 14.16 -9.60
C GLY A 314 -11.62 14.26 -11.12
N ARG A 315 -10.47 14.50 -11.77
CA ARG A 315 -10.36 14.59 -13.23
C ARG A 315 -10.48 13.21 -13.93
N ALA A 316 -11.58 12.52 -13.67
CA ALA A 316 -11.99 11.28 -14.33
C ALA A 316 -13.49 11.16 -14.61
N ARG A 317 -14.30 12.18 -14.30
CA ARG A 317 -15.60 12.36 -14.96
C ARG A 317 -15.63 13.71 -15.65
N ALA A 318 -16.21 13.72 -16.85
CA ALA A 318 -16.41 14.91 -17.66
C ALA A 318 -17.45 15.89 -17.08
N GLU A 319 -17.99 15.60 -15.89
CA GLU A 319 -19.15 16.26 -15.29
C GLU A 319 -18.78 17.23 -14.16
N ASP A 320 -17.63 17.06 -13.50
CA ASP A 320 -17.14 18.00 -12.49
C ASP A 320 -16.29 19.09 -13.17
N GLY A 321 -16.82 20.31 -13.21
CA GLY A 321 -16.20 21.46 -13.85
C GLY A 321 -14.89 21.93 -13.20
N TYR A 322 -14.14 22.77 -13.92
CA TYR A 322 -12.83 23.31 -13.50
C TYR A 322 -12.87 24.35 -12.36
N SER A 323 -13.99 24.48 -11.65
CA SER A 323 -14.20 25.56 -10.68
C SER A 323 -13.20 25.53 -9.52
N HIS A 324 -12.71 24.36 -9.10
CA HIS A 324 -11.74 24.23 -8.01
C HIS A 324 -10.34 24.76 -8.37
N LEU A 325 -9.97 24.80 -9.66
CA LEU A 325 -8.70 25.38 -10.13
C LEU A 325 -8.66 26.91 -9.97
N PHE A 326 -9.83 27.55 -9.87
CA PHE A 326 -9.96 28.99 -9.71
C PHE A 326 -10.16 29.41 -8.23
N THR A 327 -9.99 28.49 -7.28
CA THR A 327 -9.97 28.84 -5.86
C THR A 327 -8.75 29.70 -5.54
N ARG A 328 -8.88 30.64 -4.58
CA ARG A 328 -7.82 31.61 -4.24
C ARG A 328 -6.48 30.94 -3.92
N HIS A 329 -6.51 29.86 -3.14
CA HIS A 329 -5.31 29.10 -2.78
C HIS A 329 -4.65 28.40 -3.97
N MET A 330 -5.46 27.91 -4.92
CA MET A 330 -4.94 27.20 -6.09
C MET A 330 -4.36 28.16 -7.14
N ILE A 331 -4.86 29.39 -7.22
CA ILE A 331 -4.25 30.47 -7.99
C ILE A 331 -2.88 30.87 -7.40
N VAL A 332 -2.79 31.01 -6.07
CA VAL A 332 -1.52 31.26 -5.39
C VAL A 332 -0.53 30.12 -5.63
N PHE A 333 -0.97 28.87 -5.49
CA PHE A 333 -0.17 27.69 -5.82
C PHE A 333 0.34 27.70 -7.26
N MET A 334 -0.53 27.95 -8.25
CA MET A 334 -0.16 28.03 -9.65
C MET A 334 0.83 29.17 -9.93
N GLY A 335 0.66 30.33 -9.28
CA GLY A 335 1.59 31.45 -9.37
C GLY A 335 2.97 31.09 -8.83
N VAL A 336 3.04 30.51 -7.63
CA VAL A 336 4.30 30.12 -6.98
C VAL A 336 5.02 29.02 -7.77
N ILE A 337 4.30 28.00 -8.25
CA ILE A 337 4.87 26.95 -9.10
C ILE A 337 5.27 27.48 -10.48
N GLY A 338 4.54 28.45 -11.03
CA GLY A 338 4.90 29.15 -12.26
C GLY A 338 6.23 29.90 -12.12
N VAL A 339 6.47 30.57 -11.00
CA VAL A 339 7.76 31.19 -10.68
C VAL A 339 8.87 30.14 -10.61
N GLN A 340 8.62 29.00 -9.93
CA GLN A 340 9.59 27.91 -9.86
C GLN A 340 9.90 27.30 -11.24
N PHE A 341 8.90 27.20 -12.11
CA PHE A 341 9.08 26.75 -13.48
C PHE A 341 9.98 27.69 -14.28
N ILE A 342 9.77 29.01 -14.18
CA ILE A 342 10.64 30.01 -14.82
C ILE A 342 12.07 29.88 -14.30
N LEU A 343 12.26 29.71 -12.99
CA LEU A 343 13.60 29.51 -12.40
C LEU A 343 14.26 28.20 -12.87
N ALA A 344 13.49 27.13 -13.06
CA ALA A 344 13.98 25.87 -13.59
C ALA A 344 14.34 25.98 -15.08
N LEU A 345 13.52 26.66 -15.89
CA LEU A 345 13.84 26.95 -17.29
C LEU A 345 15.11 27.76 -17.43
N TYR A 346 15.27 28.78 -16.57
CA TYR A 346 16.48 29.58 -16.51
C TYR A 346 17.72 28.73 -16.20
N ALA A 347 17.64 27.85 -15.20
CA ALA A 347 18.71 26.90 -14.88
C ALA A 347 19.02 25.95 -16.05
N ALA A 348 17.99 25.44 -16.74
CA ALA A 348 18.16 24.59 -17.92
C ALA A 348 18.86 25.33 -19.08
N LEU A 349 18.51 26.59 -19.33
CA LEU A 349 19.18 27.42 -20.35
C LEU A 349 20.64 27.66 -20.00
N ARG A 350 20.97 27.91 -18.72
CA ARG A 350 22.36 28.06 -18.27
C ARG A 350 23.17 26.79 -18.48
N ILE A 351 22.59 25.61 -18.19
CA ILE A 351 23.22 24.32 -18.49
C ILE A 351 23.57 24.22 -19.98
N LEU A 352 22.64 24.57 -20.87
CA LEU A 352 22.85 24.51 -22.32
C LEU A 352 24.00 25.41 -22.81
N VAL A 353 24.27 26.52 -22.12
CA VAL A 353 25.37 27.43 -22.47
C VAL A 353 26.69 27.01 -21.80
N SER A 354 26.67 26.59 -20.54
CA SER A 354 27.88 26.29 -19.76
C SER A 354 28.50 24.93 -20.07
N VAL A 355 27.70 23.89 -20.35
CA VAL A 355 28.22 22.54 -20.64
C VAL A 355 29.11 22.51 -21.89
N PRO A 356 28.79 23.18 -23.01
CA PRO A 356 29.70 23.29 -24.15
C PRO A 356 31.04 23.95 -23.83
N GLN A 357 31.09 24.90 -22.89
CA GLN A 357 32.34 25.55 -22.46
C GLN A 357 33.22 24.55 -21.68
N LEU A 358 32.62 23.74 -20.81
CA LEU A 358 33.33 22.67 -20.09
C LEU A 358 33.91 21.59 -21.04
N HIS A 359 33.34 21.41 -22.24
CA HIS A 359 33.88 20.49 -23.24
C HIS A 359 35.16 20.99 -23.91
N LYS A 360 35.45 22.30 -23.83
CA LYS A 360 36.59 22.95 -24.47
C LYS A 360 37.32 23.83 -23.45
N PRO A 361 37.98 23.23 -22.44
CA PRO A 361 38.74 23.99 -21.46
C PRO A 361 39.83 24.80 -22.18
N ARG A 362 39.92 26.09 -21.84
CA ARG A 362 40.93 27.00 -22.39
C ARG A 362 42.32 26.65 -21.82
N PRO A 363 43.40 26.91 -22.58
CA PRO A 363 44.75 26.78 -22.05
C PRO A 363 44.97 27.78 -20.91
N ALA A 364 45.89 27.46 -20.00
CA ALA A 364 46.16 28.30 -18.82
C ALA A 364 46.51 29.77 -19.16
N SER A 365 47.13 30.01 -20.32
CA SER A 365 47.47 31.35 -20.83
C SER A 365 46.25 32.24 -21.10
N PHE A 366 45.05 31.67 -21.24
CA PHE A 366 43.81 32.44 -21.38
C PHE A 366 43.38 33.10 -20.06
N PHE A 367 43.83 32.57 -18.91
CA PHE A 367 43.47 33.04 -17.56
C PHE A 367 44.53 33.95 -16.93
N GLU A 368 45.35 34.60 -17.77
CA GLU A 368 46.32 35.60 -17.30
C GLU A 368 45.65 36.91 -16.85
N GLN A 369 44.47 37.21 -17.36
CA GLN A 369 43.65 38.36 -16.95
C GLN A 369 42.65 37.95 -15.85
N THR A 370 42.58 38.75 -14.79
CA THR A 370 41.81 38.47 -13.56
C THR A 370 40.29 38.36 -13.76
N ASP A 371 39.76 38.87 -14.88
CA ASP A 371 38.31 39.01 -15.10
C ASP A 371 37.76 38.08 -16.19
N THR A 372 38.58 37.26 -16.85
CA THR A 372 38.15 36.47 -18.02
C THR A 372 37.08 35.44 -17.69
N MET A 373 37.14 34.85 -16.49
CA MET A 373 36.13 33.90 -16.01
C MET A 373 34.77 34.56 -15.74
N PHE A 374 34.75 35.82 -15.30
CA PHE A 374 33.51 36.57 -15.04
C PHE A 374 32.66 36.73 -16.31
N TRP A 375 33.32 36.88 -17.47
CA TRP A 375 32.64 37.03 -18.76
C TRP A 375 32.16 35.70 -19.37
N GLU A 376 32.81 34.57 -19.05
CA GLU A 376 32.39 33.23 -19.53
C GLU A 376 31.27 32.60 -18.68
N LEU A 377 30.93 33.20 -17.54
CA LEU A 377 29.87 32.75 -16.64
C LEU A 377 28.57 33.55 -16.88
N PRO A 378 27.67 33.09 -17.76
CA PRO A 378 26.46 33.84 -18.08
C PRO A 378 25.55 33.97 -16.84
N LEU A 379 25.21 35.22 -16.54
CA LEU A 379 24.08 35.64 -15.70
C LEU A 379 24.10 35.01 -14.30
N ALA A 380 25.12 35.33 -13.51
CA ALA A 380 25.30 34.71 -12.23
C ALA A 380 25.57 35.67 -11.08
N CYS A 381 25.19 35.20 -9.90
CA CYS A 381 25.35 35.86 -8.62
C CYS A 381 26.32 34.98 -7.82
N TYR A 382 27.62 35.13 -8.09
CA TYR A 382 28.68 34.42 -7.37
C TYR A 382 29.20 35.32 -6.24
N SER A 383 29.37 34.74 -5.06
CA SER A 383 29.81 35.48 -3.89
C SER A 383 31.26 35.91 -4.04
N ASN A 384 31.47 37.21 -4.27
CA ASN A 384 32.75 37.85 -3.97
C ASN A 384 32.62 38.50 -2.58
N LYS A 385 33.34 38.00 -1.57
CA LYS A 385 33.35 38.58 -0.21
C LYS A 385 33.75 40.06 -0.21
N HIS A 386 34.45 40.52 -1.25
CA HIS A 386 34.98 41.88 -1.29
C HIS A 386 33.99 42.98 -1.72
N GLN A 387 32.79 42.66 -2.22
CA GLN A 387 31.84 43.69 -2.66
C GLN A 387 30.63 43.89 -1.72
N MET A 388 30.66 43.30 -0.52
CA MET A 388 29.54 43.35 0.41
C MET A 388 29.99 43.65 1.85
N HIS A 389 30.89 44.62 2.04
CA HIS A 389 31.32 45.07 3.37
C HIS A 389 30.29 45.96 4.10
N HIS A 390 29.13 46.26 3.51
CA HIS A 390 28.12 47.16 4.10
C HIS A 390 26.78 46.51 4.47
N ALA A 391 26.61 45.19 4.31
CA ALA A 391 25.40 44.50 4.76
C ALA A 391 25.75 43.59 5.94
N GLY A 392 25.10 43.81 7.09
CA GLY A 392 25.42 43.18 8.38
C GLY A 392 25.36 41.63 8.40
N PRO A 393 25.64 41.02 9.57
CA PRO A 393 25.99 39.60 9.72
C PRO A 393 24.92 38.58 9.29
N ILE A 394 23.68 39.01 8.98
CA ILE A 394 22.58 38.16 8.51
C ILE A 394 22.51 38.14 6.96
N LEU A 395 23.08 39.14 6.27
CA LEU A 395 23.05 39.29 4.81
C LEU A 395 24.39 38.93 4.12
N GLY A 396 25.42 38.59 4.88
CA GLY A 396 26.75 38.18 4.36
C GLY A 396 26.86 36.73 3.88
N GLN A 397 25.74 36.02 3.69
CA GLN A 397 25.76 34.66 3.13
C GLN A 397 25.79 34.72 1.60
N SER A 398 26.62 33.86 0.99
CA SER A 398 26.79 33.74 -0.46
C SER A 398 25.45 33.77 -1.20
N CYS A 399 25.33 34.52 -2.30
CA CYS A 399 24.10 34.65 -3.09
C CYS A 399 23.47 33.28 -3.49
N THR A 400 24.27 32.23 -3.56
CA THR A 400 23.85 30.83 -3.72
C THR A 400 23.01 30.29 -2.56
N VAL A 401 23.35 30.60 -1.31
CA VAL A 401 22.59 30.19 -0.11
C VAL A 401 21.25 30.90 -0.04
N LEU A 402 21.23 32.21 -0.29
CA LEU A 402 20.00 33.00 -0.33
C LEU A 402 19.04 32.49 -1.42
N ARG A 403 19.57 32.18 -2.63
CA ARG A 403 18.80 31.56 -3.71
C ARG A 403 18.20 30.21 -3.29
N ARG A 404 18.95 29.37 -2.56
CA ARG A 404 18.44 28.07 -2.06
C ARG A 404 17.34 28.25 -1.01
N LEU A 405 17.54 29.17 -0.06
CA LEU A 405 16.55 29.47 0.98
C LEU A 405 15.27 30.06 0.38
N LEU A 406 15.39 30.96 -0.60
CA LEU A 406 14.24 31.50 -1.32
C LEU A 406 13.46 30.40 -2.06
N LYS A 407 14.16 29.49 -2.74
CA LYS A 407 13.51 28.35 -3.41
C LYS A 407 12.83 27.41 -2.43
N ALA A 408 13.48 27.09 -1.31
CA ALA A 408 12.90 26.28 -0.25
C ALA A 408 11.64 26.94 0.32
N PHE A 409 11.71 28.25 0.61
CA PHE A 409 10.57 29.05 1.05
C PHE A 409 9.41 29.01 0.04
N LEU A 410 9.69 29.24 -1.25
CA LEU A 410 8.67 29.16 -2.31
C LEU A 410 8.04 27.76 -2.40
N TYR A 411 8.83 26.68 -2.24
CA TYR A 411 8.27 25.33 -2.18
C TYR A 411 7.43 25.09 -0.91
N CYS A 412 7.84 25.63 0.24
CA CYS A 412 7.04 25.59 1.48
C CYS A 412 5.72 26.36 1.33
N VAL A 413 5.74 27.54 0.69
CA VAL A 413 4.55 28.31 0.37
C VAL A 413 3.65 27.56 -0.61
N ALA A 414 4.22 26.94 -1.65
CA ALA A 414 3.44 26.08 -2.56
C ALA A 414 2.81 24.90 -1.82
N ALA A 415 3.56 24.23 -0.93
CA ALA A 415 3.05 23.13 -0.12
C ALA A 415 1.96 23.59 0.86
N ALA A 416 2.10 24.76 1.48
CA ALA A 416 1.11 25.33 2.39
C ALA A 416 -0.16 25.80 1.65
N ALA A 417 -0.01 26.45 0.50
CA ALA A 417 -1.13 26.83 -0.36
C ALA A 417 -1.87 25.60 -0.92
N PHE A 418 -1.13 24.52 -1.17
CA PHE A 418 -1.71 23.23 -1.52
C PHE A 418 -2.36 22.55 -0.31
N SER A 419 -1.82 22.69 0.91
CA SER A 419 -2.22 21.86 2.06
C SER A 419 -3.59 22.19 2.65
N ILE A 420 -4.01 23.45 2.69
CA ILE A 420 -5.15 23.83 3.54
C ILE A 420 -6.48 23.22 3.06
N ASP A 421 -6.81 23.36 1.78
CA ASP A 421 -8.08 22.85 1.25
C ASP A 421 -7.97 21.38 0.76
N PHE A 422 -6.80 20.99 0.22
CA PHE A 422 -6.61 19.68 -0.37
C PHE A 422 -6.32 18.59 0.66
N LEU A 423 -5.46 18.80 1.68
CA LEU A 423 -5.25 17.78 2.72
C LEU A 423 -6.51 17.61 3.57
N ALA A 424 -7.28 18.68 3.81
CA ALA A 424 -8.59 18.58 4.45
C ALA A 424 -9.60 17.79 3.58
N ALA A 425 -9.65 18.05 2.26
CA ALA A 425 -10.48 17.27 1.33
C ALA A 425 -9.99 15.82 1.16
N PHE A 426 -8.68 15.57 1.14
CA PHE A 426 -8.08 14.25 1.00
C PHE A 426 -8.21 13.42 2.28
N ALA A 427 -7.95 14.01 3.45
CA ALA A 427 -8.17 13.39 4.75
C ALA A 427 -9.66 13.08 4.97
N SER A 428 -10.56 14.03 4.67
CA SER A 428 -12.01 13.78 4.73
C SER A 428 -12.51 12.78 3.69
N ARG A 429 -11.79 12.54 2.60
CA ARG A 429 -12.10 11.50 1.59
C ARG A 429 -11.55 10.13 1.98
N LEU A 430 -10.40 10.07 2.63
CA LEU A 430 -9.89 8.84 3.25
C LEU A 430 -10.81 8.40 4.41
N LEU A 431 -11.28 9.34 5.23
CA LEU A 431 -12.28 9.10 6.26
C LEU A 431 -13.62 8.65 5.65
N ARG A 432 -14.12 9.36 4.61
CA ARG A 432 -15.33 8.94 3.88
C ARG A 432 -15.26 7.55 3.26
N SER A 433 -14.08 7.02 2.94
CA SER A 433 -13.99 5.64 2.44
C SER A 433 -14.27 4.60 3.53
N ALA A 434 -13.93 4.90 4.78
CA ALA A 434 -14.32 4.08 5.93
C ALA A 434 -15.82 4.28 6.24
N ASP A 435 -16.32 5.51 6.17
CA ASP A 435 -17.74 5.80 6.40
C ASP A 435 -18.63 5.18 5.30
N ALA A 436 -18.21 5.22 4.04
CA ALA A 436 -18.93 4.62 2.92
C ALA A 436 -18.92 3.09 2.98
N GLU A 437 -17.82 2.48 3.42
CA GLU A 437 -17.80 1.04 3.68
C GLU A 437 -18.77 0.66 4.80
N GLN A 438 -18.81 1.45 5.87
CA GLN A 438 -19.75 1.26 6.97
C GLN A 438 -21.21 1.47 6.55
N GLU A 439 -21.47 2.45 5.66
CA GLU A 439 -22.79 2.68 5.07
C GLU A 439 -23.25 1.50 4.21
N LEU A 440 -22.36 0.94 3.39
CA LEU A 440 -22.65 -0.27 2.59
C LEU A 440 -22.94 -1.48 3.47
N VAL A 441 -22.19 -1.66 4.57
CA VAL A 441 -22.47 -2.71 5.56
C VAL A 441 -23.85 -2.50 6.19
N GLN A 442 -24.18 -1.26 6.58
CA GLN A 442 -25.49 -0.96 7.16
C GLN A 442 -26.63 -1.18 6.16
N GLN A 443 -26.44 -0.82 4.89
CA GLN A 443 -27.40 -1.11 3.82
C GLN A 443 -27.60 -2.62 3.64
N ALA A 444 -26.52 -3.40 3.66
CA ALA A 444 -26.61 -4.87 3.58
C ALA A 444 -27.30 -5.48 4.81
N ILE A 445 -27.11 -4.92 6.01
CA ILE A 445 -27.86 -5.34 7.22
C ILE A 445 -29.36 -5.08 7.03
N GLU A 446 -29.73 -3.89 6.54
CA GLU A 446 -31.13 -3.55 6.27
C GLU A 446 -31.74 -4.45 5.19
N GLU A 447 -30.97 -4.78 4.15
CA GLU A 447 -31.37 -5.72 3.10
C GLU A 447 -31.61 -7.13 3.68
N LEU A 448 -30.72 -7.62 4.54
CA LEU A 448 -30.90 -8.90 5.24
C LEU A 448 -32.13 -8.91 6.15
N LYS A 449 -32.42 -7.81 6.86
CA LYS A 449 -33.60 -7.69 7.73
C LYS A 449 -34.92 -7.51 6.95
N LYS A 450 -34.87 -6.95 5.75
CA LYS A 450 -36.05 -6.67 4.89
C LYS A 450 -36.20 -7.63 3.73
N HIS A 451 -35.42 -8.71 3.71
CA HIS A 451 -35.44 -9.66 2.60
C HIS A 451 -36.85 -10.19 2.32
N GLU A 452 -37.23 -10.28 1.04
CA GLU A 452 -38.59 -10.67 0.63
C GLU A 452 -38.89 -12.12 1.01
N LEU A 453 -37.94 -13.02 0.76
CA LEU A 453 -38.04 -14.42 1.15
C LEU A 453 -37.87 -14.57 2.66
N ARG A 454 -38.90 -15.12 3.33
CA ARG A 454 -38.92 -15.32 4.80
C ARG A 454 -37.78 -16.20 5.32
N GLU A 455 -37.33 -17.16 4.50
CA GLU A 455 -36.22 -18.07 4.84
C GLU A 455 -34.84 -17.38 4.82
N GLU A 456 -34.71 -16.31 4.03
CA GLU A 456 -33.47 -15.54 3.92
C GLU A 456 -33.48 -14.26 4.77
N ARG A 457 -34.66 -13.86 5.25
CA ARG A 457 -34.85 -12.73 6.14
C ARG A 457 -34.29 -12.99 7.53
N TRP A 458 -33.39 -12.11 7.96
CA TRP A 458 -32.91 -12.04 9.34
C TRP A 458 -34.01 -11.53 10.26
N GLU A 459 -34.36 -12.32 11.27
CA GLU A 459 -35.27 -11.97 12.34
C GLU A 459 -34.53 -12.17 13.66
N ASP A 460 -34.53 -11.15 14.53
CA ASP A 460 -33.76 -11.23 15.78
C ASP A 460 -34.29 -12.32 16.73
N ASP A 461 -35.60 -12.64 16.68
CA ASP A 461 -36.23 -13.73 17.45
C ASP A 461 -36.11 -15.12 16.76
N ALA A 462 -35.64 -15.16 15.51
CA ALA A 462 -35.43 -16.40 14.73
C ALA A 462 -34.23 -16.25 13.77
N PRO A 463 -33.00 -16.11 14.31
CA PRO A 463 -31.82 -15.88 13.50
C PRO A 463 -31.48 -17.12 12.66
N PHE A 464 -30.80 -16.89 11.53
CA PHE A 464 -30.27 -17.97 10.71
C PHE A 464 -28.78 -18.16 10.93
N LEU A 465 -28.33 -19.41 10.91
CA LEU A 465 -26.92 -19.78 10.97
C LEU A 465 -26.60 -20.84 9.93
N TYR A 466 -25.31 -20.97 9.61
CA TYR A 466 -24.79 -22.03 8.76
C TYR A 466 -24.19 -23.15 9.60
N PHE A 467 -24.34 -24.38 9.13
CA PHE A 467 -23.90 -25.57 9.83
C PHE A 467 -23.26 -26.57 8.87
N LEU A 468 -22.33 -27.35 9.41
CA LEU A 468 -21.71 -28.48 8.73
C LEU A 468 -22.49 -29.76 9.03
N PRO A 469 -22.77 -30.62 8.04
CA PRO A 469 -23.26 -31.97 8.30
C PRO A 469 -22.25 -32.76 9.13
N ALA A 470 -22.68 -33.37 10.23
CA ALA A 470 -21.80 -34.16 11.11
C ALA A 470 -21.17 -35.34 10.36
N GLU A 471 -21.89 -35.97 9.44
CA GLU A 471 -21.36 -37.03 8.57
C GLU A 471 -20.16 -36.55 7.75
N TRP A 472 -20.23 -35.35 7.19
CA TRP A 472 -19.14 -34.77 6.42
C TRP A 472 -17.91 -34.48 7.29
N VAL A 473 -18.12 -34.02 8.53
CA VAL A 473 -17.02 -33.77 9.48
C VAL A 473 -16.33 -35.08 9.90
N ARG A 474 -17.10 -36.15 10.14
CA ARG A 474 -16.56 -37.49 10.47
C ARG A 474 -15.64 -38.03 9.37
N GLU A 475 -16.01 -37.84 8.10
CA GLU A 475 -15.25 -38.31 6.93
C GLU A 475 -14.17 -37.34 6.45
N CYS A 476 -14.03 -36.18 7.09
CA CYS A 476 -13.10 -35.13 6.66
C CYS A 476 -11.65 -35.62 6.69
N SER A 477 -10.91 -35.55 5.57
CA SER A 477 -9.52 -36.06 5.48
C SER A 477 -8.46 -34.99 5.73
N THR A 478 -8.85 -33.71 5.80
CA THR A 478 -7.93 -32.59 6.01
C THR A 478 -7.42 -32.52 7.45
N THR A 479 -6.32 -31.78 7.65
CA THR A 479 -5.77 -31.51 8.99
C THR A 479 -6.69 -30.59 9.80
N MET A 480 -7.34 -29.62 9.15
CA MET A 480 -8.27 -28.68 9.78
C MET A 480 -9.52 -28.49 8.93
N LEU A 481 -10.61 -28.01 9.55
CA LEU A 481 -11.82 -27.66 8.80
C LEU A 481 -11.56 -26.42 7.91
N PRO A 482 -11.94 -26.45 6.63
CA PRO A 482 -11.78 -25.29 5.75
C PRO A 482 -12.65 -24.10 6.17
N ARG A 483 -12.21 -22.89 5.85
CA ARG A 483 -12.97 -21.66 6.13
C ARG A 483 -14.34 -21.65 5.45
N MET A 484 -15.29 -20.92 6.02
CA MET A 484 -16.67 -20.84 5.55
C MET A 484 -16.80 -20.53 4.06
N GLN A 485 -16.07 -19.54 3.54
CA GLN A 485 -16.21 -19.13 2.13
C GLN A 485 -15.90 -20.28 1.16
N SER A 486 -14.84 -21.04 1.44
CA SER A 486 -14.46 -22.20 0.62
C SER A 486 -15.53 -23.29 0.65
N LEU A 487 -16.19 -23.49 1.79
CA LEU A 487 -17.27 -24.48 1.97
C LEU A 487 -18.60 -24.02 1.38
N ARG A 488 -18.84 -22.72 1.36
CA ARG A 488 -20.01 -22.08 0.74
C ARG A 488 -19.97 -22.25 -0.79
N ASP A 489 -18.81 -22.03 -1.40
CA ASP A 489 -18.62 -22.15 -2.86
C ASP A 489 -18.93 -23.57 -3.37
N VAL A 490 -18.57 -24.59 -2.59
CA VAL A 490 -18.84 -26.00 -2.91
C VAL A 490 -20.20 -26.51 -2.40
N LYS A 491 -20.99 -25.63 -1.75
CA LYS A 491 -22.33 -25.88 -1.20
C LYS A 491 -22.40 -27.02 -0.18
N ILE A 492 -21.42 -27.08 0.72
CA ILE A 492 -21.43 -28.04 1.84
C ILE A 492 -22.24 -27.49 3.02
N LEU A 493 -22.22 -26.17 3.22
CA LEU A 493 -22.90 -25.54 4.34
C LEU A 493 -24.42 -25.57 4.17
N THR A 494 -25.12 -25.94 5.24
CA THR A 494 -26.58 -25.91 5.31
C THR A 494 -27.02 -24.74 6.18
N LYS A 495 -28.01 -23.97 5.72
CA LYS A 495 -28.54 -22.80 6.42
C LYS A 495 -29.82 -23.19 7.15
N PHE A 496 -29.90 -22.92 8.45
CA PHE A 496 -31.12 -23.10 9.24
C PHE A 496 -31.55 -21.80 9.88
N LYS A 497 -32.86 -21.57 9.92
CA LYS A 497 -33.48 -20.54 10.75
C LYS A 497 -33.92 -21.21 12.04
N ILE A 498 -33.49 -20.68 13.18
CA ILE A 498 -33.73 -21.30 14.49
C ILE A 498 -34.51 -20.31 15.35
N PRO A 499 -35.80 -20.55 15.63
CA PRO A 499 -36.55 -19.76 16.58
C PRO A 499 -35.90 -19.83 17.97
N LEU A 500 -35.54 -18.68 18.55
CA LEU A 500 -34.83 -18.64 19.84
C LEU A 500 -35.66 -19.24 20.97
N VAL A 501 -36.97 -19.08 20.90
CA VAL A 501 -37.91 -19.62 21.88
C VAL A 501 -37.87 -21.15 21.94
N ASP A 502 -37.93 -21.80 20.77
CA ASP A 502 -37.87 -23.26 20.67
C ASP A 502 -36.49 -23.73 21.14
N ALA A 503 -35.43 -23.01 20.75
CA ALA A 503 -34.08 -23.30 21.19
C ALA A 503 -33.94 -23.21 22.72
N LEU A 504 -34.49 -22.18 23.37
CA LEU A 504 -34.45 -21.99 24.83
C LEU A 504 -35.19 -23.07 25.62
N ARG A 505 -36.20 -23.69 25.02
CA ARG A 505 -36.91 -24.86 25.59
C ARG A 505 -36.19 -26.18 25.34
N GLY A 506 -35.13 -26.19 24.52
CA GLY A 506 -34.51 -27.41 24.04
C GLY A 506 -35.43 -28.17 23.08
N GLU A 507 -36.22 -27.47 22.28
CA GLU A 507 -37.12 -28.05 21.28
C GLU A 507 -36.57 -27.85 19.85
N GLY A 508 -37.08 -28.64 18.90
CA GLY A 508 -36.70 -28.53 17.49
C GLY A 508 -35.29 -29.04 17.19
N ILE A 509 -34.62 -28.41 16.22
CA ILE A 509 -33.34 -28.88 15.68
C ILE A 509 -32.16 -28.68 16.64
N ILE A 510 -32.30 -27.82 17.66
CA ILE A 510 -31.19 -27.43 18.55
C ILE A 510 -30.54 -28.62 19.26
N ASN A 511 -31.34 -29.64 19.61
CA ASN A 511 -30.86 -30.86 20.28
C ASN A 511 -29.97 -31.74 19.39
N ARG A 512 -30.01 -31.53 18.07
CA ARG A 512 -29.21 -32.25 17.08
C ARG A 512 -28.00 -31.44 16.60
N ILE A 513 -27.79 -30.26 17.16
CA ILE A 513 -26.68 -29.36 16.81
C ILE A 513 -25.61 -29.39 17.91
N LEU A 514 -24.35 -29.53 17.48
CA LEU A 514 -23.16 -29.36 18.30
C LEU A 514 -22.51 -28.02 18.03
N PHE A 515 -22.37 -27.19 19.05
CA PHE A 515 -21.51 -26.02 19.02
C PHE A 515 -20.13 -26.37 19.56
N VAL A 516 -19.08 -25.92 18.88
CA VAL A 516 -17.71 -26.12 19.33
C VAL A 516 -17.16 -24.82 19.86
N SER A 517 -16.81 -24.80 21.14
CA SER A 517 -16.08 -23.69 21.75
C SER A 517 -14.59 -24.01 21.78
N HIS A 518 -13.78 -23.14 21.20
CA HIS A 518 -12.35 -23.38 21.06
C HIS A 518 -11.56 -22.06 21.00
N ARG A 519 -10.24 -22.18 21.18
CA ARG A 519 -9.32 -21.07 21.00
C ARG A 519 -8.72 -21.13 19.60
N TRP A 520 -8.60 -19.96 18.96
CA TRP A 520 -7.74 -19.82 17.79
C TRP A 520 -6.27 -19.91 18.21
N GLU A 521 -5.57 -20.93 17.71
CA GLU A 521 -4.16 -21.16 18.05
C GLU A 521 -3.26 -20.05 17.53
N VAL A 522 -3.48 -19.64 16.28
CA VAL A 522 -2.83 -18.50 15.62
C VAL A 522 -3.88 -17.58 14.96
N PRO A 523 -3.56 -16.30 14.69
CA PRO A 523 -4.55 -15.35 14.16
C PRO A 523 -5.19 -15.74 12.82
N GLU A 524 -4.50 -16.54 12.00
CA GLU A 524 -4.98 -16.92 10.67
C GLU A 524 -5.69 -18.29 10.63
N GLN A 525 -5.43 -19.16 11.60
CA GLN A 525 -5.84 -20.58 11.58
C GLN A 525 -6.16 -21.08 13.00
N PRO A 526 -7.35 -21.69 13.22
CA PRO A 526 -7.74 -22.14 14.55
C PRO A 526 -7.03 -23.40 15.02
N ASP A 527 -6.72 -24.34 14.12
CA ASP A 527 -6.23 -25.69 14.44
C ASP A 527 -4.99 -26.03 13.59
N VAL A 528 -3.80 -25.69 14.08
CA VAL A 528 -2.55 -25.84 13.32
C VAL A 528 -2.10 -27.30 13.27
N GLU A 529 -2.30 -28.02 14.37
CA GLU A 529 -1.85 -29.42 14.51
C GLU A 529 -2.94 -30.45 14.20
N GLY A 530 -4.18 -30.02 13.91
CA GLY A 530 -5.32 -30.90 13.65
C GLY A 530 -5.91 -31.57 14.90
N LYS A 531 -5.53 -31.10 16.09
CA LYS A 531 -5.96 -31.67 17.38
C LYS A 531 -7.42 -31.35 17.67
N GLN A 532 -7.88 -30.17 17.26
CA GLN A 532 -9.27 -29.76 17.47
C GLN A 532 -10.20 -30.59 16.59
N LEU A 533 -9.88 -30.75 15.30
CA LEU A 533 -10.65 -31.60 14.39
C LEU A 533 -10.65 -33.06 14.84
N ALA A 534 -9.52 -33.58 15.35
CA ALA A 534 -9.47 -34.93 15.90
C ALA A 534 -10.43 -35.11 17.09
N ALA A 535 -10.45 -34.16 18.03
CA ALA A 535 -11.36 -34.16 19.17
C ALA A 535 -12.84 -34.08 18.75
N ILE A 536 -13.17 -33.19 17.81
CA ILE A 536 -14.53 -33.07 17.25
C ILE A 536 -14.98 -34.39 16.64
N LYS A 537 -14.13 -35.03 15.82
CA LYS A 537 -14.47 -36.33 15.21
C LYS A 537 -14.72 -37.42 16.24
N ALA A 538 -13.84 -37.52 17.25
CA ALA A 538 -14.00 -38.51 18.32
C ALA A 538 -15.35 -38.33 19.04
N TYR A 539 -15.70 -37.09 19.37
CA TYR A 539 -16.99 -36.76 19.97
C TYR A 539 -18.18 -37.11 19.05
N LEU A 540 -18.11 -36.76 17.76
CA LEU A 540 -19.17 -37.07 16.79
C LEU A 540 -19.34 -38.57 16.51
N HIS A 541 -18.30 -39.37 16.69
CA HIS A 541 -18.39 -40.84 16.60
C HIS A 541 -19.05 -41.45 17.85
N ALA A 542 -18.89 -40.84 19.02
CA ALA A 542 -19.56 -41.25 20.24
C ALA A 542 -21.05 -40.79 20.29
N HIS A 543 -21.36 -39.67 19.62
CA HIS A 543 -22.69 -39.05 19.62
C HIS A 543 -23.29 -39.04 18.21
N LEU A 544 -23.88 -40.18 17.81
CA LEU A 544 -24.52 -40.34 16.49
C LEU A 544 -25.84 -39.58 16.34
N ASP A 545 -26.44 -39.13 17.45
CA ASP A 545 -27.65 -38.31 17.49
C ASP A 545 -27.42 -36.85 17.06
N ILE A 546 -26.15 -36.44 16.95
CA ILE A 546 -25.74 -35.14 16.43
C ILE A 546 -25.69 -35.20 14.91
N GLU A 547 -26.46 -34.34 14.27
CA GLU A 547 -26.57 -34.22 12.81
C GLU A 547 -25.79 -33.02 12.26
N TRP A 548 -25.60 -31.97 13.07
CA TRP A 548 -25.10 -30.67 12.61
C TRP A 548 -24.02 -30.12 13.54
N VAL A 549 -23.02 -29.46 12.97
CA VAL A 549 -21.88 -28.88 13.71
C VAL A 549 -21.75 -27.40 13.38
N TRP A 550 -21.65 -26.59 14.43
CA TRP A 550 -21.26 -25.19 14.35
C TRP A 550 -19.81 -25.02 14.81
N PHE A 551 -18.98 -24.45 13.94
CA PHE A 551 -17.57 -24.19 14.18
C PHE A 551 -17.22 -22.85 13.53
N ASP A 552 -16.97 -21.82 14.35
CA ASP A 552 -16.94 -20.40 13.95
C ASP A 552 -16.18 -20.12 12.63
N PHE A 553 -15.00 -20.71 12.45
CA PHE A 553 -14.13 -20.51 11.30
C PHE A 553 -14.74 -21.05 10.00
N SER A 554 -15.48 -22.15 10.11
CA SER A 554 -16.06 -22.89 9.00
C SER A 554 -17.52 -22.54 8.74
N THR A 555 -18.21 -21.93 9.71
CA THR A 555 -19.63 -21.61 9.61
C THR A 555 -19.95 -20.12 9.63
N MET A 556 -18.98 -19.24 9.85
CA MET A 556 -19.16 -17.78 9.84
C MET A 556 -18.14 -17.09 8.92
N PRO A 557 -18.46 -15.95 8.27
CA PRO A 557 -17.53 -15.33 7.31
C PRO A 557 -16.22 -14.86 7.96
N GLN A 558 -15.06 -15.31 7.44
CA GLN A 558 -13.73 -15.04 8.03
C GLN A 558 -12.85 -14.13 7.16
N GLY A 559 -11.83 -13.52 7.78
CA GLY A 559 -10.74 -12.79 7.10
C GLY A 559 -10.97 -11.29 6.86
N GLU A 560 -9.93 -10.58 6.43
CA GLU A 560 -10.01 -9.13 6.13
C GLU A 560 -10.70 -8.83 4.79
N ASN A 561 -10.67 -9.78 3.85
CA ASN A 561 -11.19 -9.65 2.49
C ASN A 561 -12.71 -9.89 2.37
N ARG A 562 -13.46 -9.77 3.46
CA ARG A 562 -14.91 -9.90 3.49
C ARG A 562 -15.58 -8.77 2.69
N THR A 563 -16.53 -9.13 1.86
CA THR A 563 -17.45 -8.20 1.19
C THR A 563 -18.32 -7.45 2.23
N PRO A 564 -18.90 -6.29 1.89
CA PRO A 564 -19.83 -5.60 2.79
C PRO A 564 -20.99 -6.49 3.26
N TYR A 565 -21.49 -7.36 2.38
CA TYR A 565 -22.53 -8.33 2.70
C TYR A 565 -22.05 -9.39 3.71
N GLU A 566 -20.86 -9.96 3.52
CA GLU A 566 -20.28 -10.91 4.49
C GLU A 566 -19.97 -10.25 5.84
N LYS A 567 -19.60 -8.96 5.85
CA LYS A 567 -19.43 -8.19 7.09
C LYS A 567 -20.76 -7.97 7.81
N ALA A 568 -21.82 -7.67 7.06
CA ALA A 568 -23.18 -7.54 7.59
C ALA A 568 -23.67 -8.88 8.19
N GLU A 569 -23.51 -9.97 7.43
CA GLU A 569 -23.86 -11.33 7.86
C GLU A 569 -23.09 -11.73 9.12
N PHE A 570 -21.76 -11.55 9.14
CA PHE A 570 -20.94 -11.77 10.33
C PHE A 570 -21.44 -10.96 11.53
N SER A 571 -21.72 -9.67 11.33
CA SER A 571 -22.19 -8.78 12.41
C SER A 571 -23.52 -9.26 13.00
N LEU A 572 -24.46 -9.70 12.15
CA LEU A 572 -25.74 -10.23 12.58
C LEU A 572 -25.58 -11.56 13.31
N MET A 573 -24.84 -12.51 12.75
CA MET A 573 -24.54 -13.80 13.38
C MET A 573 -23.90 -13.62 14.77
N LEU A 574 -22.95 -12.70 14.89
CA LEU A 574 -22.30 -12.38 16.16
C LEU A 574 -23.27 -11.83 17.21
N THR A 575 -24.38 -11.20 16.80
CA THR A 575 -25.38 -10.72 17.77
C THR A 575 -26.21 -11.81 18.40
N ALA A 576 -26.39 -12.97 17.74
CA ALA A 576 -27.21 -14.08 18.20
C ALA A 576 -26.40 -15.23 18.81
N ILE A 577 -25.07 -15.22 18.66
CA ILE A 577 -24.26 -16.40 18.97
C ILE A 577 -24.32 -16.80 20.45
N THR A 578 -24.42 -15.83 21.35
CA THR A 578 -24.53 -16.06 22.79
C THR A 578 -25.79 -16.83 23.16
N ASP A 579 -26.89 -16.57 22.46
CA ASP A 579 -28.16 -17.27 22.67
C ASP A 579 -28.03 -18.75 22.29
N PHE A 580 -27.31 -19.04 21.21
CA PHE A 580 -27.09 -20.42 20.80
C PHE A 580 -26.17 -21.21 21.74
N TYR A 581 -25.15 -20.58 22.33
CA TYR A 581 -24.36 -21.23 23.38
C TYR A 581 -25.18 -21.47 24.66
N LEU A 582 -26.21 -20.64 24.93
CA LEU A 582 -27.16 -20.87 26.03
C LEU A 582 -28.16 -22.01 25.75
N THR A 583 -28.30 -22.48 24.52
CA THR A 583 -29.33 -23.47 24.17
C THR A 583 -28.80 -24.79 23.61
N ALA A 584 -27.73 -24.75 22.83
CA ALA A 584 -27.21 -25.92 22.12
C ALA A 584 -26.35 -26.83 23.02
N ARG A 585 -26.04 -28.03 22.54
CA ARG A 585 -24.95 -28.83 23.12
C ARG A 585 -23.60 -28.23 22.74
N VAL A 586 -22.68 -28.16 23.69
CA VAL A 586 -21.39 -27.47 23.51
C VAL A 586 -20.22 -28.39 23.82
N LEU A 587 -19.37 -28.64 22.82
CA LEU A 587 -18.06 -29.26 23.02
C LEU A 587 -17.03 -28.17 23.28
N ILE A 588 -16.49 -28.12 24.49
CA ILE A 588 -15.41 -27.23 24.90
C ILE A 588 -14.08 -27.93 24.63
N LEU A 589 -13.31 -27.40 23.69
CA LEU A 589 -11.95 -27.84 23.40
C LEU A 589 -10.98 -27.03 24.26
N LEU A 590 -10.61 -27.60 25.40
CA LEU A 590 -9.84 -26.90 26.43
C LEU A 590 -8.35 -27.06 26.20
N ASP A 591 -7.67 -25.96 25.83
CA ASP A 591 -6.20 -25.84 25.83
C ASP A 591 -5.71 -25.06 27.07
N GLY A 592 -4.38 -24.99 27.27
CA GLY A 592 -3.80 -24.29 28.42
C GLY A 592 -3.98 -22.76 28.44
N SER A 593 -4.47 -22.15 27.35
CA SER A 593 -4.69 -20.71 27.22
C SER A 593 -6.17 -20.35 27.03
N TYR A 594 -7.06 -21.33 27.02
CA TYR A 594 -8.49 -21.16 26.74
C TYR A 594 -9.13 -20.17 27.71
N ALA A 595 -8.89 -20.31 29.01
CA ALA A 595 -9.45 -19.42 30.05
C ALA A 595 -8.88 -17.98 30.03
N SER A 596 -7.91 -17.68 29.15
CA SER A 596 -7.37 -16.33 28.99
C SER A 596 -8.07 -15.51 27.89
N ARG A 597 -9.04 -16.09 27.18
CA ARG A 597 -9.71 -15.45 26.04
C ARG A 597 -11.16 -15.08 26.39
N PHE A 598 -11.62 -13.95 25.85
CA PHE A 598 -12.96 -13.43 26.13
C PHE A 598 -14.09 -14.34 25.61
N TRP A 599 -14.03 -14.74 24.34
CA TRP A 599 -15.08 -15.53 23.70
C TRP A 599 -15.18 -16.92 24.31
N THR A 600 -14.06 -17.61 24.48
CA THR A 600 -14.01 -18.93 25.13
C THR A 600 -14.62 -18.92 26.54
N LEU A 601 -14.32 -17.91 27.36
CA LEU A 601 -14.93 -17.76 28.69
C LEU A 601 -16.44 -17.50 28.61
N THR A 602 -16.87 -16.66 27.66
CA THR A 602 -18.28 -16.34 27.45
C THR A 602 -19.07 -17.56 26.98
N GLU A 603 -18.54 -18.30 26.02
CA GLU A 603 -19.11 -19.53 25.47
C GLU A 603 -19.20 -20.63 26.51
N ALA A 604 -18.11 -20.83 27.29
CA ALA A 604 -18.09 -21.77 28.40
C ALA A 604 -19.15 -21.40 29.45
N TRP A 605 -19.21 -20.13 29.87
CA TRP A 605 -20.21 -19.66 30.82
C TRP A 605 -21.63 -19.91 30.34
N CYS A 606 -21.98 -19.49 29.11
CA CYS A 606 -23.31 -19.70 28.54
C CYS A 606 -23.70 -21.19 28.48
N SER A 607 -22.76 -22.06 28.13
CA SER A 607 -23.01 -23.51 28.08
C SER A 607 -23.24 -24.17 29.46
N MET A 608 -22.80 -23.51 30.53
CA MET A 608 -22.95 -23.95 31.92
C MET A 608 -24.18 -23.31 32.62
N GLN A 609 -24.93 -22.44 31.92
CA GLN A 609 -26.19 -21.89 32.43
C GLN A 609 -27.40 -22.64 31.87
N THR A 610 -28.49 -22.64 32.61
CA THR A 610 -29.82 -23.04 32.16
C THR A 610 -30.71 -21.81 32.04
N ALA A 611 -31.31 -21.61 30.87
CA ALA A 611 -32.29 -20.57 30.65
C ALA A 611 -33.67 -21.00 31.18
N THR A 612 -34.30 -20.13 31.96
CA THR A 612 -35.63 -20.36 32.52
C THR A 612 -36.53 -19.15 32.30
N PRO A 613 -37.86 -19.28 32.43
CA PRO A 613 -38.77 -18.13 32.39
C PRO A 613 -38.46 -17.04 33.43
N MET A 614 -37.73 -17.37 34.50
CA MET A 614 -37.32 -16.42 35.54
C MET A 614 -35.90 -15.85 35.33
N GLY A 615 -35.23 -16.24 34.25
CA GLY A 615 -33.86 -15.83 33.92
C GLY A 615 -32.87 -16.98 33.90
N LEU A 616 -31.58 -16.63 33.98
CA LEU A 616 -30.47 -17.57 33.97
C LEU A 616 -30.15 -18.08 35.38
N ARG A 617 -29.85 -19.37 35.47
CA ARG A 617 -29.23 -19.97 36.65
C ARG A 617 -28.16 -20.98 36.24
N PRO A 618 -27.23 -21.34 37.14
CA PRO A 618 -26.33 -22.46 36.90
C PRO A 618 -27.10 -23.74 36.56
N ALA A 619 -26.60 -24.49 35.59
CA ALA A 619 -27.15 -25.79 35.22
C ALA A 619 -26.93 -26.81 36.34
N THR A 620 -27.91 -27.68 36.56
CA THR A 620 -27.73 -28.87 37.41
C THR A 620 -27.05 -29.99 36.62
N GLU A 621 -26.53 -31.01 37.28
CA GLU A 621 -25.80 -32.11 36.61
C GLU A 621 -26.61 -32.77 35.48
N ASP A 622 -27.91 -32.97 35.69
CA ASP A 622 -28.83 -33.55 34.69
C ASP A 622 -29.14 -32.60 33.50
N GLU A 623 -28.84 -31.32 33.64
CA GLU A 623 -29.08 -30.27 32.63
C GLU A 623 -27.80 -29.87 31.89
N HIS A 624 -26.66 -30.49 32.20
CA HIS A 624 -25.39 -30.17 31.56
C HIS A 624 -25.45 -30.42 30.05
N ARG A 625 -25.32 -29.34 29.29
CA ARG A 625 -25.24 -29.37 27.82
C ARG A 625 -23.81 -29.33 27.30
N TYR A 626 -22.82 -29.22 28.18
CA TYR A 626 -21.43 -29.07 27.82
C TYR A 626 -20.62 -30.36 28.01
N THR A 627 -19.58 -30.54 27.21
CA THR A 627 -18.55 -31.56 27.41
C THR A 627 -17.18 -30.90 27.28
N ILE A 628 -16.29 -31.14 28.24
CA ILE A 628 -14.92 -30.60 28.20
C ILE A 628 -13.98 -31.69 27.70
N GLU A 629 -13.40 -31.46 26.53
CA GLU A 629 -12.32 -32.29 25.98
C GLU A 629 -10.99 -31.53 26.13
N CYS A 630 -10.09 -32.06 26.96
CA CYS A 630 -8.78 -31.46 27.16
C CYS A 630 -7.87 -31.80 25.98
N ILE A 631 -7.38 -30.77 25.30
CA ILE A 631 -6.44 -30.90 24.18
C ILE A 631 -5.07 -30.34 24.55
N HIS A 632 -4.06 -30.69 23.75
CA HIS A 632 -2.68 -30.25 23.93
C HIS A 632 -2.14 -30.59 25.33
N ASN A 633 -1.80 -29.57 26.13
CA ASN A 633 -1.22 -29.71 27.46
C ASN A 633 -2.26 -29.59 28.59
N ALA A 634 -3.53 -29.37 28.28
CA ALA A 634 -4.57 -29.23 29.30
C ALA A 634 -4.85 -30.57 29.97
N LYS A 635 -5.20 -30.51 31.27
CA LYS A 635 -5.63 -31.67 32.05
C LYS A 635 -6.94 -31.36 32.74
N PHE A 636 -7.84 -32.34 32.82
CA PHE A 636 -9.17 -32.10 33.36
C PHE A 636 -9.12 -31.71 34.85
N GLU A 637 -8.25 -32.36 35.63
CA GLU A 637 -8.13 -32.16 37.07
C GLU A 637 -7.69 -30.75 37.46
N THR A 638 -6.88 -30.10 36.62
CA THR A 638 -6.36 -28.76 36.88
C THR A 638 -7.07 -27.69 36.05
N SER A 639 -7.09 -27.86 34.73
CA SER A 639 -7.62 -26.88 33.80
C SER A 639 -9.14 -26.98 33.67
N GLY A 640 -9.68 -28.20 33.57
CA GLY A 640 -11.12 -28.45 33.40
C GLY A 640 -11.91 -28.03 34.63
N LYS A 641 -11.54 -28.52 35.81
CA LYS A 641 -12.13 -28.09 37.09
C LYS A 641 -11.93 -26.60 37.33
N GLY A 642 -10.75 -26.07 37.05
CA GLY A 642 -10.46 -24.64 37.17
C GLY A 642 -11.38 -23.77 36.30
N LEU A 643 -11.72 -24.20 35.08
CA LEU A 643 -12.68 -23.52 34.22
C LEU A 643 -14.10 -23.56 34.81
N ILE A 644 -14.54 -24.74 35.26
CA ILE A 644 -15.87 -24.90 35.90
C ILE A 644 -15.98 -23.98 37.12
N ASP A 645 -14.98 -24.00 38.02
CA ASP A 645 -14.96 -23.17 39.22
C ASP A 645 -14.96 -21.66 38.89
N LEU A 646 -14.32 -21.29 37.78
CA LEU A 646 -14.23 -19.91 37.33
C LEU A 646 -15.56 -19.35 36.83
N VAL A 647 -16.34 -20.11 36.04
CA VAL A 647 -17.50 -19.56 35.33
C VAL A 647 -18.86 -20.16 35.69
N SER A 648 -18.96 -21.44 36.06
CA SER A 648 -20.26 -22.16 36.14
C SER A 648 -21.32 -21.53 37.04
N THR A 649 -20.91 -20.99 38.19
CA THR A 649 -21.79 -20.42 39.21
C THR A 649 -21.98 -18.91 39.11
N LYS A 650 -21.41 -18.27 38.08
CA LYS A 650 -21.36 -16.81 37.99
C LYS A 650 -22.66 -16.23 37.47
N THR A 651 -23.13 -15.19 38.15
CA THR A 651 -24.20 -14.33 37.64
C THR A 651 -23.70 -13.50 36.46
N PRO A 652 -24.60 -12.90 35.65
CA PRO A 652 -24.20 -11.98 34.58
C PRO A 652 -23.26 -10.85 35.03
N ASP A 653 -23.49 -10.28 36.22
CA ASP A 653 -22.65 -9.20 36.77
C ASP A 653 -21.28 -9.70 37.24
N ASP A 654 -21.22 -10.89 37.84
CA ASP A 654 -19.95 -11.53 38.20
C ASP A 654 -19.15 -11.87 36.95
N MET A 655 -19.83 -12.40 35.92
CA MET A 655 -19.19 -12.76 34.66
C MET A 655 -18.68 -11.52 33.91
N TYR A 656 -19.45 -10.44 33.90
CA TYR A 656 -18.98 -9.13 33.43
C TYR A 656 -17.68 -8.72 34.15
N SER A 657 -17.65 -8.86 35.47
CA SER A 657 -16.50 -8.46 36.29
C SER A 657 -15.25 -9.31 36.00
N ILE A 658 -15.43 -10.59 35.68
CA ILE A 658 -14.34 -11.47 35.24
C ILE A 658 -13.86 -11.07 33.84
N LEU A 659 -14.78 -10.95 32.89
CA LEU A 659 -14.46 -10.64 31.48
C LEU A 659 -13.80 -9.27 31.33
N ALA A 660 -14.16 -8.29 32.17
CA ALA A 660 -13.61 -6.94 32.12
C ALA A 660 -12.13 -6.85 32.54
N LYS A 661 -11.57 -7.88 33.21
CA LYS A 661 -10.19 -7.85 33.69
C LYS A 661 -9.15 -7.80 32.56
N PRO A 662 -7.96 -7.22 32.82
CA PRO A 662 -6.92 -7.03 31.81
C PRO A 662 -6.22 -8.33 31.36
N ASP A 663 -6.29 -9.40 32.15
CA ASP A 663 -5.75 -10.73 31.83
C ASP A 663 -6.65 -11.54 30.87
N VAL A 664 -7.88 -11.06 30.61
CA VAL A 664 -8.78 -11.61 29.60
C VAL A 664 -8.54 -10.91 28.25
N ASN A 665 -7.85 -11.63 27.38
CA ASN A 665 -7.41 -11.19 26.05
C ASN A 665 -8.53 -11.27 25.01
N VAL A 666 -8.51 -10.34 24.06
CA VAL A 666 -9.32 -10.34 22.83
C VAL A 666 -8.45 -10.15 21.60
N THR A 667 -8.81 -10.78 20.50
CA THR A 667 -8.18 -10.57 19.20
C THR A 667 -8.56 -9.21 18.62
N ASN A 668 -9.75 -8.70 18.98
CA ASN A 668 -10.26 -7.38 18.62
C ASN A 668 -10.85 -6.69 19.86
N ALA A 669 -10.25 -5.55 20.26
CA ALA A 669 -10.71 -4.78 21.43
C ALA A 669 -12.19 -4.35 21.33
N LYS A 670 -12.68 -4.09 20.11
CA LYS A 670 -14.07 -3.67 19.88
C LYS A 670 -15.09 -4.73 20.29
N ASP A 671 -14.74 -6.02 20.21
CA ASP A 671 -15.65 -7.11 20.57
C ASP A 671 -15.95 -7.07 22.08
N LYS A 672 -14.92 -6.79 22.89
CA LYS A 672 -15.04 -6.64 24.35
C LYS A 672 -15.95 -5.47 24.69
N ASP A 673 -15.74 -4.32 24.05
CA ASP A 673 -16.55 -3.12 24.26
C ASP A 673 -18.02 -3.31 23.86
N ALA A 674 -18.29 -4.04 22.78
CA ALA A 674 -19.64 -4.27 22.26
C ALA A 674 -20.40 -5.36 23.04
N MET A 675 -19.71 -6.39 23.54
CA MET A 675 -20.35 -7.55 24.16
C MET A 675 -20.53 -7.41 25.67
N LEU A 676 -19.64 -6.71 26.38
CA LEU A 676 -19.76 -6.53 27.83
C LEU A 676 -21.13 -5.95 28.27
N PRO A 677 -21.70 -4.93 27.59
CA PRO A 677 -23.05 -4.45 27.91
C PRO A 677 -24.14 -5.52 27.71
N LYS A 678 -24.00 -6.36 26.66
CA LYS A 678 -24.95 -7.44 26.38
C LYS A 678 -24.91 -8.53 27.44
N ILE A 679 -23.73 -8.85 27.97
CA ILE A 679 -23.61 -9.84 29.06
C ILE A 679 -24.45 -9.41 30.26
N LYS A 680 -24.51 -8.12 30.60
CA LYS A 680 -25.38 -7.65 31.70
C LYS A 680 -26.86 -7.81 31.42
N GLN A 681 -27.26 -7.62 30.16
CA GLN A 681 -28.66 -7.67 29.73
C GLN A 681 -29.16 -9.07 29.39
N ILE A 682 -28.28 -10.07 29.35
CA ILE A 682 -28.63 -11.41 28.86
C ILE A 682 -29.72 -12.08 29.71
N ASN A 683 -29.75 -11.84 31.03
CA ASN A 683 -30.78 -12.36 31.90
C ASN A 683 -32.17 -11.76 31.58
N GLU A 684 -32.22 -10.45 31.39
CA GLU A 684 -33.44 -9.73 31.00
C GLU A 684 -33.91 -10.18 29.62
N HIS A 685 -32.98 -10.31 28.67
CA HIS A 685 -33.26 -10.80 27.31
C HIS A 685 -33.90 -12.19 27.29
N VAL A 686 -33.40 -13.12 28.10
CA VAL A 686 -33.97 -14.47 28.23
C VAL A 686 -35.41 -14.41 28.77
N VAL A 687 -35.65 -13.65 29.84
CA VAL A 687 -36.98 -13.46 30.45
C VAL A 687 -37.96 -12.86 29.44
N GLU A 688 -37.56 -11.81 28.73
CA GLU A 688 -38.36 -11.17 27.69
C GLU A 688 -38.74 -12.13 26.56
N THR A 689 -37.79 -12.96 26.13
CA THR A 689 -37.99 -13.93 25.05
C THR A 689 -39.05 -14.98 25.43
N PHE A 690 -39.02 -15.48 26.68
CA PHE A 690 -40.07 -16.36 27.21
C PHE A 690 -41.44 -15.66 27.29
N HIS A 691 -41.50 -14.40 27.72
CA HIS A 691 -42.76 -13.65 27.86
C HIS A 691 -43.42 -13.27 26.53
N LYS A 692 -42.64 -12.85 25.54
CA LYS A 692 -43.15 -12.55 24.18
C LYS A 692 -43.92 -13.75 23.62
N HIS A 693 -43.40 -14.95 23.84
CA HIS A 693 -44.04 -16.16 23.34
C HIS A 693 -45.29 -16.56 24.14
N ALA A 694 -45.28 -16.44 25.48
CA ALA A 694 -46.46 -16.68 26.31
C ALA A 694 -47.65 -15.80 25.85
N SER A 695 -47.37 -14.56 25.46
CA SER A 695 -48.37 -13.62 24.93
C SER A 695 -48.84 -14.00 23.51
N ALA A 696 -47.94 -14.50 22.66
CA ALA A 696 -48.28 -14.96 21.30
C ALA A 696 -49.16 -16.23 21.31
N LEU A 697 -48.91 -17.17 22.23
CA LEU A 697 -49.73 -18.38 22.40
C LEU A 697 -51.16 -18.03 22.84
N GLN A 698 -51.34 -17.12 23.80
CA GLN A 698 -52.66 -16.65 24.25
C GLN A 698 -53.47 -15.96 23.14
N THR A 699 -52.80 -15.29 22.21
CA THR A 699 -53.44 -14.61 21.07
C THR A 699 -53.87 -15.61 19.98
N THR A 700 -53.13 -16.72 19.85
CA THR A 700 -53.41 -17.76 18.83
C THR A 700 -54.53 -18.72 19.29
N GLU A 701 -54.64 -18.96 20.60
CA GLU A 701 -55.71 -19.79 21.20
C GLU A 701 -57.11 -19.17 21.08
N GLN A 702 -57.20 -17.85 20.87
CA GLN A 702 -58.47 -17.14 20.65
C GLN A 702 -58.91 -17.07 19.17
N ALA A 703 -58.11 -17.60 18.23
CA ALA A 703 -58.28 -17.33 16.79
C ALA A 703 -58.39 -18.57 15.87
N SER A 704 -58.57 -19.79 16.38
CA SER A 704 -58.61 -21.00 15.54
C SER A 704 -60.04 -21.53 15.27
N PRO A 705 -60.46 -21.64 13.98
CA PRO A 705 -61.23 -22.77 13.50
C PRO A 705 -60.30 -23.80 12.84
N SER A 706 -60.64 -25.07 13.05
CA SER A 706 -59.96 -26.28 12.61
C SER A 706 -59.79 -26.41 11.09
N VAL A 707 -58.56 -26.63 10.62
CA VAL A 707 -58.29 -27.23 9.29
C VAL A 707 -57.12 -28.21 9.42
N ASP A 708 -57.40 -29.47 9.08
CA ASP A 708 -56.44 -30.56 8.92
C ASP A 708 -55.49 -30.26 7.75
N VAL A 709 -54.18 -30.39 7.97
CA VAL A 709 -53.16 -30.38 6.90
C VAL A 709 -52.39 -31.68 6.91
N ALA A 710 -52.42 -32.35 5.76
CA ALA A 710 -51.73 -33.59 5.47
C ALA A 710 -50.21 -33.41 5.45
N VAL A 711 -49.51 -34.39 6.02
CA VAL A 711 -48.05 -34.54 6.02
C VAL A 711 -47.61 -35.04 4.64
N GLU A 712 -46.74 -34.30 3.97
CA GLU A 712 -46.08 -34.73 2.73
C GLU A 712 -44.59 -35.00 3.00
N ASP A 713 -44.19 -36.26 2.77
CA ASP A 713 -42.85 -36.82 2.99
C ASP A 713 -41.76 -36.11 2.19
N ALA A 714 -40.80 -35.49 2.87
CA ALA A 714 -39.53 -35.07 2.26
C ALA A 714 -38.53 -36.23 2.26
N ARG A 715 -38.25 -36.80 1.08
CA ARG A 715 -37.19 -37.79 0.85
C ARG A 715 -35.79 -37.14 0.96
N PRO A 716 -34.78 -37.82 1.53
CA PRO A 716 -33.41 -37.30 1.58
C PRO A 716 -32.73 -37.41 0.20
N LEU A 717 -32.23 -36.27 -0.29
CA LEU A 717 -31.32 -36.20 -1.43
C LEU A 717 -29.90 -36.57 -0.97
N THR A 718 -29.46 -37.78 -1.30
CA THR A 718 -28.07 -38.24 -1.13
C THR A 718 -27.16 -37.54 -2.13
N VAL A 719 -26.41 -36.53 -1.67
CA VAL A 719 -25.26 -35.98 -2.42
C VAL A 719 -23.98 -36.35 -1.68
N ARG A 720 -23.37 -37.47 -2.08
CA ARG A 720 -22.03 -37.88 -1.66
C ARG A 720 -20.99 -36.99 -2.37
N LYS A 721 -20.57 -35.89 -1.74
CA LYS A 721 -19.36 -35.14 -2.14
C LYS A 721 -18.27 -35.38 -1.11
N SER A 722 -17.27 -36.17 -1.49
CA SER A 722 -16.08 -36.47 -0.68
C SER A 722 -15.27 -35.20 -0.41
N CYS A 723 -14.66 -35.13 0.78
CA CYS A 723 -13.85 -34.03 1.30
C CYS A 723 -12.63 -33.65 0.42
N ASN A 724 -12.25 -34.50 -0.53
CA ASN A 724 -11.01 -34.36 -1.32
C ASN A 724 -11.03 -33.25 -2.40
N ASN A 725 -12.18 -32.60 -2.67
CA ASN A 725 -12.34 -31.67 -3.80
C ASN A 725 -12.24 -30.17 -3.43
N ALA A 726 -11.88 -29.81 -2.20
CA ALA A 726 -11.54 -28.44 -1.85
C ALA A 726 -10.01 -28.26 -2.02
N GLU A 727 -9.56 -27.99 -3.25
CA GLU A 727 -8.14 -27.76 -3.55
C GLU A 727 -7.57 -26.60 -2.72
N LEU A 728 -6.65 -26.96 -1.82
CA LEU A 728 -5.73 -26.07 -1.09
C LEU A 728 -4.53 -25.74 -1.99
N ASP A 729 -4.75 -24.94 -3.02
CA ASP A 729 -3.68 -24.31 -3.80
C ASP A 729 -3.29 -22.98 -3.16
N ASP A 730 -2.58 -23.04 -2.03
CA ASP A 730 -1.61 -22.03 -1.57
C ASP A 730 -1.16 -22.39 -0.15
N PHE A 731 -0.11 -23.21 -0.01
CA PHE A 731 0.88 -23.19 1.09
C PHE A 731 1.84 -24.38 0.90
N LYS A 732 2.93 -24.17 0.15
CA LYS A 732 4.08 -25.11 0.15
C LYS A 732 5.16 -24.58 1.11
N PRO A 733 5.53 -25.33 2.17
CA PRO A 733 6.72 -25.02 2.95
C PRO A 733 8.00 -25.31 2.14
N LEU A 734 9.05 -24.56 2.46
CA LEU A 734 10.40 -24.69 1.90
C LEU A 734 11.18 -25.84 2.57
N GLY A 735 11.86 -26.66 1.75
CA GLY A 735 12.80 -27.75 2.15
C GLY A 735 12.19 -29.13 1.88
N GLU A 736 12.81 -30.08 1.20
CA GLU A 736 14.22 -30.41 1.04
C GLU A 736 14.56 -30.93 -0.37
N ARG A 737 15.85 -30.86 -0.70
CA ARG A 737 16.48 -31.40 -1.92
C ARG A 737 16.54 -32.93 -1.84
N GLY A 738 16.13 -33.60 -2.92
CA GLY A 738 16.43 -35.00 -3.17
C GLY A 738 16.33 -35.28 -4.66
N ASP A 739 17.47 -35.64 -5.26
CA ASP A 739 17.68 -35.91 -6.67
C ASP A 739 16.84 -37.08 -7.19
N SER A 740 16.24 -36.95 -8.38
CA SER A 740 16.57 -37.78 -9.56
C SER A 740 15.49 -37.68 -10.64
N GLU A 741 15.96 -37.85 -11.87
CA GLU A 741 15.25 -38.14 -13.13
C GLU A 741 14.89 -36.98 -14.10
N ARG A 742 15.43 -37.18 -15.31
CA ARG A 742 15.41 -36.35 -16.52
C ARG A 742 14.07 -36.49 -17.27
N PRO A 743 13.74 -35.55 -18.17
CA PRO A 743 12.44 -35.51 -18.84
C PRO A 743 12.42 -36.36 -20.12
N PRO A 744 11.24 -36.84 -20.57
CA PRO A 744 11.05 -37.15 -21.98
C PRO A 744 10.58 -35.92 -22.75
N THR A 745 11.10 -35.88 -23.97
CA THR A 745 11.04 -34.86 -25.00
C THR A 745 9.69 -34.71 -25.69
N ALA A 746 9.52 -33.52 -26.27
CA ALA A 746 8.48 -33.13 -27.20
C ALA A 746 8.18 -34.14 -28.33
N ARG A 747 6.89 -34.31 -28.64
CA ARG A 747 6.24 -34.12 -29.95
C ARG A 747 4.83 -34.68 -29.89
N ASP A 748 3.87 -33.88 -30.34
CA ASP A 748 2.66 -34.26 -31.11
C ASP A 748 1.48 -33.32 -30.82
N ARG A 749 1.41 -32.28 -31.64
CA ARG A 749 0.19 -31.79 -32.30
C ARG A 749 0.41 -32.07 -33.79
N PRO A 750 -0.62 -32.32 -34.63
CA PRO A 750 -1.88 -31.57 -34.68
C PRO A 750 -3.09 -32.50 -34.98
N ASP A 751 -4.37 -32.16 -35.19
CA ASP A 751 -5.10 -31.16 -35.97
C ASP A 751 -6.56 -31.15 -35.41
N ASP A 752 -7.19 -30.00 -35.19
CA ASP A 752 -8.27 -29.40 -36.02
C ASP A 752 -9.72 -29.73 -35.63
N ALA A 753 -10.48 -28.64 -35.54
CA ALA A 753 -11.87 -28.43 -35.94
C ALA A 753 -13.03 -29.13 -35.19
N LEU A 754 -13.87 -28.30 -34.53
CA LEU A 754 -15.31 -28.07 -34.82
C LEU A 754 -15.99 -27.45 -33.58
N TRP A 755 -16.16 -26.12 -33.54
CA TRP A 755 -17.40 -25.36 -33.87
C TRP A 755 -18.59 -25.60 -32.90
N ALA A 756 -18.83 -24.63 -32.00
CA ALA A 756 -20.06 -23.82 -31.90
C ALA A 756 -19.97 -22.85 -30.72
#